data_AF-A8MZZ2-F1
#
_entry.id   AF-A8MZZ2-F1
#
_cell.length_a   1.000
_cell.length_b   1.000
_cell.length_c   1.000
_cell.angle_alpha   90.00
_cell.angle_beta   90.00
_cell.angle_gamma   90.00
#
_symmetry.space_group_name_H-M   'P 1'
#
loop_
_entity.id
_entity.type
_entity.pdbx_description
1 polymer ?
#
loop_
_entity_poly.entity_id
_entity_poly.type
_entity_poly.pdbx_seq_one_letter_code
_entity_poly.pdbx_strand_id
1 'polypeptide(L)'
;MFITVNTDKLKTMLGMSKEPGKQYRDTHVLLTLGKSLVWEYLIKGNIHYLDDAVALFQEARRLLPPRSPFIYTTITLLCHVAWIRYTESGQMKGREEMDAYRQEEEEEDKEGLAAFRMGTELKDGDEAEVEEAISQLLLSLVYRPVGHLERSASLANLALALYTRFQHSGDLQDLEESILTDREALSLRPSYHPDRCSTLNNLAISLLNRFEFTGQLDDLEQCISIHREVLSIRPPSHPSRSFTLNNLATALRTCFTEQGQVEDLNEAISLLHEVATAESHSHPTYYPVLNNLAGFLRLRFETSGGRDDLVECISLLQNALGVLPDSHPRRISLVVNLAASLSTHFEHKGEVGDLDRSIVLLQESLSPMTQQMHPGNWRALNNLAAALSTRYKHSGQLEDLEESIRLHRHALDLIPSPALHPESLNNLATTLFTHFEHKGSQESLQEAILLEREALDLRSPSDPQRSLSVINLAAPLFARFELAGCFQDLEDAISLEREALELRAEPHPDRSSSLQLGNVPLGSGLADSFLSCFERKGDYRDLEECISFNRKALELSNVPHDAAISLHSNLALALSIRCKDKGSIKDIEEAVLLQRQILELRPEAHPRHSSTVCDLAKSLCDRYEYKGDLNDLHECIALLRQSLALRPEPHPDRHSSLTHLALALLKRYDWLKEDIADLEESISLYQQSLSVLPPSHPNRFAALGHFAVARWKWFLISGDQEDLDAALKLFRAPSEDSLVAEHKGLECPSPQALCQQRDAIIDEIRQLQGFKDFLSPPSTAFLKKAAHNGPVIFLITSMYGCDALVLNEDGCLEHTPLLIQYDALIHLKKVVQQLAQGHYASLDMITDVASSRGEGTRLKAHLKPPGTDSESIPSVDDAFQSVLATLWTEIVKPIIQTLALAKTDSPKRIWWCPTGPFVFLPVHAAGIYAGEDGGSDCLSDYAISSYCSSPQELISSCSEPSEDFKLLVVIEPESTEPGARPLPWTKEELERIRSQVPNAESLIPRVGSKASPVPTSDLFEDIKKSTIVRE
;
A
#
# COMPACT_ATOMS: atom_id res chain seq x y z
N MET A 1 -31.56 35.33 6.00
CA MET A 1 -31.74 36.00 7.32
C MET A 1 -32.85 37.03 7.19
N PHE A 2 -34.12 36.61 7.33
CA PHE A 2 -35.27 37.51 7.35
C PHE A 2 -35.44 38.03 8.77
N ILE A 3 -34.87 39.20 9.06
CA ILE A 3 -35.34 40.01 10.18
C ILE A 3 -36.35 40.96 9.57
N THR A 4 -37.63 40.64 9.66
CA THR A 4 -38.69 41.66 9.65
C THR A 4 -38.38 42.59 10.81
N VAL A 5 -37.62 43.65 10.53
CA VAL A 5 -37.39 44.72 11.49
C VAL A 5 -38.76 45.33 11.70
N ASN A 6 -39.33 45.05 12.88
CA ASN A 6 -40.63 45.55 13.28
C ASN A 6 -40.61 47.08 13.17
N THR A 7 -41.30 47.62 12.16
CA THR A 7 -41.34 49.05 11.88
C THR A 7 -41.88 49.88 13.04
N ASP A 8 -42.65 49.29 13.94
CA ASP A 8 -43.09 49.99 15.14
C ASP A 8 -41.95 50.14 16.14
N LYS A 9 -41.02 49.17 16.24
CA LYS A 9 -39.79 49.29 17.05
C LYS A 9 -38.84 50.35 16.48
N LEU A 10 -38.79 50.49 15.14
CA LEU A 10 -38.07 51.56 14.46
C LEU A 10 -38.73 52.93 14.68
N LYS A 11 -40.06 53.02 14.61
CA LYS A 11 -40.80 54.25 14.96
C LYS A 11 -40.62 54.65 16.42
N THR A 12 -40.47 53.69 17.34
CA THR A 12 -40.15 53.97 18.76
C THR A 12 -38.70 54.45 18.93
N MET A 13 -37.75 53.96 18.13
CA MET A 13 -36.38 54.53 18.10
C MET A 13 -36.33 55.92 17.43
N LEU A 14 -37.22 56.19 16.47
CA LEU A 14 -37.36 57.48 15.77
C LEU A 14 -38.23 58.50 16.55
N GLY A 15 -39.02 58.06 17.51
CA GLY A 15 -39.99 58.87 18.24
C GLY A 15 -39.78 58.81 19.75
N MET A 16 -38.81 59.57 20.26
CA MET A 16 -38.72 60.20 21.60
C MET A 16 -37.29 60.21 22.17
N SER A 17 -36.44 61.08 21.61
CA SER A 17 -35.76 62.03 22.49
C SER A 17 -36.08 63.44 21.99
N LYS A 18 -36.82 64.20 22.80
CA LYS A 18 -36.97 65.64 22.61
C LYS A 18 -35.70 66.33 23.11
N GLU A 19 -34.56 66.00 22.52
CA GLU A 19 -33.31 66.73 22.75
C GLU A 19 -32.67 67.05 21.38
N PRO A 20 -32.65 68.34 20.99
CA PRO A 20 -31.94 68.75 19.79
C PRO A 20 -30.44 68.58 20.04
N GLY A 21 -29.83 67.54 19.48
CA GLY A 21 -28.35 67.41 19.52
C GLY A 21 -27.73 66.02 19.44
N LYS A 22 -28.47 64.91 19.51
CA LYS A 22 -27.86 63.57 19.33
C LYS A 22 -27.83 63.14 17.86
N GLN A 23 -26.74 63.50 17.18
CA GLN A 23 -26.34 62.89 15.91
C GLN A 23 -26.16 61.38 16.10
N TYR A 24 -26.86 60.56 15.30
CA TYR A 24 -26.58 59.14 15.19
C TYR A 24 -25.16 58.98 14.63
N ARG A 25 -24.22 58.52 15.45
CA ARG A 25 -22.81 58.35 15.06
C ARG A 25 -22.48 56.96 14.49
N ASP A 26 -23.45 56.05 14.45
CA ASP A 26 -23.25 54.68 14.00
C ASP A 26 -23.74 54.49 12.56
N THR A 27 -22.79 54.35 11.63
CA THR A 27 -23.04 54.19 10.20
C THR A 27 -23.79 52.89 9.87
N HIS A 28 -23.60 51.81 10.63
CA HIS A 28 -24.35 50.57 10.43
C HIS A 28 -25.84 50.71 10.74
N VAL A 29 -26.18 51.48 11.78
CA VAL A 29 -27.58 51.76 12.15
C VAL A 29 -28.25 52.58 11.06
N LEU A 30 -27.56 53.60 10.51
CA LEU A 30 -28.06 54.43 9.42
C LEU A 30 -28.32 53.61 8.14
N LEU A 31 -27.37 52.75 7.75
CA LEU A 31 -27.53 51.89 6.57
C LEU A 31 -28.67 50.87 6.73
N THR A 32 -28.81 50.29 7.92
CA THR A 32 -29.88 49.31 8.20
C THR A 32 -31.25 49.97 8.21
N LEU A 33 -31.34 51.17 8.80
CA LEU A 33 -32.56 51.97 8.81
C LEU A 33 -32.96 52.39 7.39
N GLY A 34 -32.02 52.90 6.60
CA GLY A 34 -32.25 53.28 5.21
C GLY A 34 -32.75 52.11 4.37
N LYS A 35 -32.12 50.93 4.47
CA LYS A 35 -32.60 49.70 3.80
C LYS A 35 -34.02 49.33 4.21
N SER A 36 -34.37 49.47 5.49
CA SER A 36 -35.71 49.17 6.00
C SER A 36 -36.76 50.12 5.42
N LEU A 37 -36.43 51.39 5.20
CA LEU A 37 -37.32 52.35 4.55
C LEU A 37 -37.52 52.06 3.05
N VAL A 38 -36.47 51.59 2.35
CA VAL A 38 -36.62 51.10 0.97
C VAL A 38 -37.56 49.89 0.92
N TRP A 39 -37.49 48.97 1.89
CA TRP A 39 -38.45 47.87 1.99
C TRP A 39 -39.89 48.35 2.27
N GLU A 40 -40.06 49.32 3.17
CA GLU A 40 -41.37 49.92 3.44
C GLU A 40 -41.97 50.60 2.22
N TYR A 41 -41.13 51.24 1.39
CA TYR A 41 -41.55 51.74 0.09
C TYR A 41 -42.08 50.62 -0.81
N LEU A 42 -41.32 49.53 -0.99
CA LEU A 42 -41.73 48.41 -1.84
C LEU A 42 -43.04 47.76 -1.38
N ILE A 43 -43.37 47.82 -0.09
CA ILE A 43 -44.60 47.29 0.47
C ILE A 43 -45.78 48.27 0.37
N LYS A 44 -45.56 49.56 0.63
CA LYS A 44 -46.62 50.56 0.81
C LYS A 44 -46.77 51.56 -0.33
N GLY A 45 -45.82 51.62 -1.26
CA GLY A 45 -45.81 52.50 -2.43
C GLY A 45 -45.69 54.00 -2.12
N ASN A 46 -45.30 54.40 -0.91
CA ASN A 46 -45.18 55.82 -0.54
C ASN A 46 -43.75 56.35 -0.76
N ILE A 47 -43.57 57.19 -1.78
CA ILE A 47 -42.28 57.71 -2.23
C ILE A 47 -41.47 58.47 -1.15
N HIS A 48 -42.13 59.03 -0.14
CA HIS A 48 -41.43 59.71 0.96
C HIS A 48 -40.47 58.80 1.73
N TYR A 49 -40.74 57.48 1.77
CA TYR A 49 -39.81 56.52 2.36
C TYR A 49 -38.47 56.43 1.59
N LEU A 50 -38.47 56.67 0.28
CA LEU A 50 -37.24 56.75 -0.51
C LEU A 50 -36.47 58.04 -0.23
N ASP A 51 -37.16 59.16 0.00
CA ASP A 51 -36.53 60.43 0.39
C ASP A 51 -35.78 60.31 1.72
N ASP A 52 -36.44 59.71 2.71
CA ASP A 52 -35.86 59.44 4.02
C ASP A 52 -34.70 58.42 3.93
N ALA A 53 -34.82 57.40 3.07
CA ALA A 53 -33.74 56.43 2.83
C ALA A 53 -32.50 57.09 2.22
N VAL A 54 -32.67 57.96 1.22
CA VAL A 54 -31.56 58.71 0.60
C VAL A 54 -30.87 59.61 1.63
N ALA A 55 -31.62 60.31 2.47
CA ALA A 55 -31.06 61.16 3.52
C ALA A 55 -30.20 60.36 4.51
N LEU A 56 -30.66 59.17 4.91
CA LEU A 56 -29.91 58.28 5.80
C LEU A 56 -28.65 57.72 5.15
N PHE A 57 -28.70 57.33 3.87
CA PHE A 57 -27.53 56.87 3.14
C PHE A 57 -26.51 58.01 2.92
N GLN A 58 -26.95 59.23 2.62
CA GLN A 58 -26.06 60.38 2.50
C GLN A 58 -25.40 60.75 3.83
N GLU A 59 -26.12 60.68 4.96
CA GLU A 59 -25.52 60.93 6.28
C GLU A 59 -24.57 59.79 6.69
N ALA A 60 -24.88 58.54 6.36
CA ALA A 60 -23.96 57.42 6.55
C ALA A 60 -22.66 57.65 5.75
N ARG A 61 -22.77 58.03 4.48
CA ARG A 61 -21.63 58.36 3.61
C ARG A 61 -20.76 59.48 4.19
N ARG A 62 -21.37 60.53 4.77
CA ARG A 62 -20.64 61.66 5.37
C ARG A 62 -19.81 61.26 6.61
N LEU A 63 -20.27 60.24 7.33
CA LEU A 63 -19.66 59.78 8.58
C LEU A 63 -18.61 58.68 8.37
N LEU A 64 -18.54 58.08 7.19
CA LEU A 64 -17.59 57.01 6.88
C LEU A 64 -16.18 57.56 6.62
N PRO A 65 -15.13 56.89 7.14
CA PRO A 65 -13.75 57.27 6.85
C PRO A 65 -13.38 56.94 5.39
N PRO A 66 -12.42 57.67 4.78
CA PRO A 66 -11.96 57.39 3.40
C PRO A 66 -11.55 55.92 3.23
N ARG A 67 -11.91 55.30 2.09
CA ARG A 67 -11.64 53.89 1.75
C ARG A 67 -12.33 52.85 2.64
N SER A 68 -13.40 53.21 3.34
CA SER A 68 -14.24 52.22 4.04
C SER A 68 -15.02 51.37 3.04
N PRO A 69 -15.11 50.02 3.20
CA PRO A 69 -15.95 49.17 2.32
C PRO A 69 -17.43 49.56 2.32
N PHE A 70 -17.86 50.26 3.38
CA PHE A 70 -19.21 50.76 3.49
C PHE A 70 -19.46 51.98 2.60
N ILE A 71 -18.44 52.70 2.12
CA ILE A 71 -18.61 53.82 1.18
C ILE A 71 -19.17 53.28 -0.13
N TYR A 72 -18.49 52.30 -0.73
CA TYR A 72 -18.96 51.60 -1.93
C TYR A 72 -20.38 51.08 -1.74
N THR A 73 -20.62 50.35 -0.64
CA THR A 73 -21.95 49.82 -0.30
C THR A 73 -23.02 50.91 -0.21
N THR A 74 -22.68 52.08 0.34
CA THR A 74 -23.61 53.21 0.49
C THR A 74 -23.93 53.84 -0.86
N ILE A 75 -22.93 53.99 -1.73
CA ILE A 75 -23.10 54.52 -3.10
C ILE A 75 -23.97 53.57 -3.92
N THR A 76 -23.71 52.25 -3.88
CA THR A 76 -24.55 51.25 -4.57
C THR A 76 -26.01 51.30 -4.08
N LEU A 77 -26.24 51.50 -2.77
CA LEU A 77 -27.60 51.66 -2.23
C LEU A 77 -28.28 52.95 -2.72
N LEU A 78 -27.52 54.04 -2.87
CA LEU A 78 -28.01 55.29 -3.47
C LEU A 78 -28.33 55.10 -4.96
N CYS A 79 -27.50 54.39 -5.72
CA CYS A 79 -27.76 53.98 -7.10
C CYS A 79 -29.09 53.21 -7.21
N HIS A 80 -29.32 52.23 -6.33
CA HIS A 80 -30.54 51.44 -6.32
C HIS A 80 -31.80 52.30 -6.05
N VAL A 81 -31.74 53.21 -5.08
CA VAL A 81 -32.89 54.10 -4.80
C VAL A 81 -33.15 55.05 -5.97
N ALA A 82 -32.10 55.58 -6.61
CA ALA A 82 -32.22 56.43 -7.79
C ALA A 82 -32.82 55.67 -8.99
N TRP A 83 -32.43 54.40 -9.19
CA TRP A 83 -33.04 53.51 -10.19
C TRP A 83 -34.52 53.28 -9.95
N ILE A 84 -34.91 52.92 -8.71
CA ILE A 84 -36.32 52.71 -8.34
C ILE A 84 -37.14 53.97 -8.64
N ARG A 85 -36.62 55.15 -8.27
CA ARG A 85 -37.27 56.43 -8.59
C ARG A 85 -37.42 56.63 -10.09
N TYR A 86 -36.40 56.36 -10.89
CA TYR A 86 -36.47 56.51 -12.34
C TYR A 86 -37.54 55.58 -12.94
N THR A 87 -37.56 54.31 -12.53
CA THR A 87 -38.51 53.31 -13.05
C THR A 87 -39.94 53.58 -12.63
N GLU A 88 -40.18 54.07 -11.42
CA GLU A 88 -41.54 54.22 -10.88
C GLU A 88 -42.14 55.62 -11.09
N SER A 89 -41.32 56.68 -11.11
CA SER A 89 -41.80 58.06 -11.30
C SER A 89 -41.68 58.56 -12.74
N GLY A 90 -40.89 57.90 -13.59
CA GLY A 90 -40.59 58.33 -14.96
C GLY A 90 -39.81 59.65 -15.04
N GLN A 91 -39.29 60.17 -13.92
CA GLN A 91 -38.58 61.45 -13.88
C GLN A 91 -37.11 61.28 -14.28
N MET A 92 -36.65 62.11 -15.23
CA MET A 92 -35.24 62.15 -15.67
C MET A 92 -34.25 62.42 -14.53
N LYS A 93 -34.70 63.10 -13.46
CA LYS A 93 -33.89 63.38 -12.27
C LYS A 93 -33.33 62.12 -11.60
N GLY A 94 -34.12 61.03 -11.53
CA GLY A 94 -33.66 59.77 -10.95
C GLY A 94 -32.56 59.11 -11.79
N ARG A 95 -32.58 59.31 -13.11
CA ARG A 95 -31.53 58.84 -14.02
C ARG A 95 -30.24 59.65 -13.86
N GLU A 96 -30.33 60.97 -13.76
CA GLU A 96 -29.18 61.85 -13.53
C GLU A 96 -28.51 61.54 -12.17
N GLU A 97 -29.31 61.34 -11.11
CA GLU A 97 -28.82 60.92 -9.79
C GLU A 97 -28.11 59.56 -9.86
N MET A 98 -28.72 58.60 -10.57
CA MET A 98 -28.13 57.27 -10.76
C MET A 98 -26.81 57.34 -11.53
N ASP A 99 -26.75 58.08 -12.64
CA ASP A 99 -25.54 58.20 -13.46
C ASP A 99 -24.40 58.87 -12.66
N ALA A 100 -24.71 59.86 -11.81
CA ALA A 100 -23.76 60.49 -10.92
C ALA A 100 -23.22 59.53 -9.84
N TYR A 101 -24.10 58.77 -9.18
CA TYR A 101 -23.68 57.78 -8.18
C TYR A 101 -22.90 56.62 -8.82
N ARG A 102 -23.22 56.22 -10.05
CA ARG A 102 -22.48 55.17 -10.78
C ARG A 102 -21.06 55.62 -11.12
N GLN A 103 -20.87 56.86 -11.58
CA GLN A 103 -19.54 57.41 -11.80
C GLN A 103 -18.71 57.44 -10.52
N GLU A 104 -19.36 57.72 -9.39
CA GLU A 104 -18.71 57.72 -8.10
C GLU A 104 -18.33 56.32 -7.61
N GLU A 105 -19.20 55.33 -7.83
CA GLU A 105 -18.94 53.91 -7.56
C GLU A 105 -17.75 53.41 -8.39
N GLU A 106 -17.71 53.76 -9.68
CA GLU A 106 -16.61 53.43 -10.59
C GLU A 106 -15.27 54.05 -10.17
N GLU A 107 -15.26 55.30 -9.68
CA GLU A 107 -14.03 55.93 -9.19
C GLU A 107 -13.58 55.37 -7.83
N GLU A 108 -14.49 54.99 -6.94
CA GLU A 108 -14.14 54.39 -5.63
C GLU A 108 -13.54 52.97 -5.77
N ASP A 109 -14.05 52.12 -6.69
CA ASP A 109 -13.54 50.77 -6.95
C ASP A 109 -12.54 50.71 -8.12
N LYS A 110 -12.11 51.85 -8.67
CA LYS A 110 -11.25 51.90 -9.87
C LYS A 110 -9.97 51.09 -9.75
N GLU A 111 -9.25 51.25 -8.65
CA GLU A 111 -7.99 50.56 -8.38
C GLU A 111 -8.23 49.05 -8.15
N GLY A 112 -9.28 48.70 -7.40
CA GLY A 112 -9.66 47.31 -7.13
C GLY A 112 -10.16 46.55 -8.36
N LEU A 113 -10.90 47.23 -9.24
CA LEU A 113 -11.40 46.72 -10.50
C LEU A 113 -10.29 46.58 -11.55
N ALA A 114 -9.35 47.52 -11.61
CA ALA A 114 -8.19 47.42 -12.50
C ALA A 114 -7.33 46.19 -12.15
N ALA A 115 -7.00 46.02 -10.87
CA ALA A 115 -6.26 44.86 -10.37
C ALA A 115 -7.04 43.56 -10.59
N PHE A 116 -8.37 43.57 -10.36
CA PHE A 116 -9.23 42.41 -10.64
C PHE A 116 -9.22 41.99 -12.11
N ARG A 117 -9.33 42.95 -13.05
CA ARG A 117 -9.33 42.65 -14.48
C ARG A 117 -8.00 42.06 -14.92
N MET A 118 -6.90 42.71 -14.54
CA MET A 118 -5.55 42.22 -14.87
C MET A 118 -5.32 40.82 -14.31
N GLY A 119 -5.66 40.58 -13.05
CA GLY A 119 -5.54 39.26 -12.46
C GLY A 119 -6.46 38.20 -13.08
N THR A 120 -7.66 38.60 -13.53
CA THR A 120 -8.59 37.67 -14.21
C THR A 120 -8.12 37.29 -15.61
N GLU A 121 -7.44 38.20 -16.32
CA GLU A 121 -6.88 37.95 -17.65
C GLU A 121 -5.69 36.98 -17.62
N LEU A 122 -4.89 37.03 -16.56
CA LEU A 122 -3.63 36.29 -16.46
C LEU A 122 -3.73 34.94 -15.71
N LYS A 123 -4.86 34.66 -15.05
CA LYS A 123 -5.01 33.50 -14.14
C LYS A 123 -4.87 32.12 -14.80
N ASP A 124 -5.10 32.03 -16.10
CA ASP A 124 -5.03 30.79 -16.89
C ASP A 124 -3.77 30.78 -17.80
N GLY A 125 -2.79 31.66 -17.52
CA GLY A 125 -1.58 31.88 -18.30
C GLY A 125 -0.42 30.94 -17.97
N ASP A 126 0.79 31.29 -18.42
CA ASP A 126 2.01 30.60 -18.01
C ASP A 126 2.41 30.89 -16.54
N GLU A 127 3.43 30.21 -16.02
CA GLU A 127 3.84 30.34 -14.61
C GLU A 127 4.12 31.79 -14.18
N ALA A 128 4.69 32.61 -15.06
CA ALA A 128 4.96 34.02 -14.77
C ALA A 128 3.68 34.88 -14.81
N GLU A 129 2.78 34.60 -15.75
CA GLU A 129 1.47 35.23 -15.82
C GLU A 129 0.61 34.88 -14.61
N VAL A 130 0.65 33.63 -14.13
CA VAL A 130 -0.09 33.17 -12.95
C VAL A 130 0.41 33.84 -11.67
N GLU A 131 1.73 34.01 -11.50
CA GLU A 131 2.29 34.74 -10.36
C GLU A 131 1.87 36.23 -10.34
N GLU A 132 1.86 36.85 -11.52
CA GLU A 132 1.33 38.21 -11.67
C GLU A 132 -0.18 38.23 -11.39
N ALA A 133 -0.93 37.21 -11.84
CA ALA A 133 -2.36 37.09 -11.59
C ALA A 133 -2.68 37.04 -10.09
N ILE A 134 -1.96 36.21 -9.33
CA ILE A 134 -2.08 36.09 -7.87
C ILE A 134 -1.78 37.44 -7.22
N SER A 135 -0.68 38.10 -7.61
CA SER A 135 -0.30 39.41 -7.09
C SER A 135 -1.38 40.47 -7.32
N GLN A 136 -1.96 40.52 -8.52
CA GLN A 136 -3.03 41.47 -8.88
C GLN A 136 -4.35 41.14 -8.17
N LEU A 137 -4.69 39.87 -7.98
CA LEU A 137 -5.90 39.46 -7.27
C LEU A 137 -5.79 39.74 -5.76
N LEU A 138 -4.62 39.54 -5.16
CA LEU A 138 -4.33 39.96 -3.80
C LEU A 138 -4.42 41.48 -3.65
N LEU A 139 -3.88 42.24 -4.61
CA LEU A 139 -4.02 43.70 -4.64
C LEU A 139 -5.49 44.13 -4.75
N SER A 140 -6.29 43.44 -5.56
CA SER A 140 -7.75 43.66 -5.65
C SER A 140 -8.43 43.46 -4.28
N LEU A 141 -8.03 42.44 -3.51
CA LEU A 141 -8.56 42.20 -2.16
C LEU A 141 -8.16 43.26 -1.14
N VAL A 142 -7.01 43.92 -1.32
CA VAL A 142 -6.60 45.07 -0.50
C VAL A 142 -7.56 46.26 -0.71
N TYR A 143 -7.97 46.49 -1.97
CA TYR A 143 -8.95 47.53 -2.30
C TYR A 143 -10.40 47.13 -1.99
N ARG A 144 -10.69 45.82 -1.91
CA ARG A 144 -12.00 45.25 -1.62
C ARG A 144 -11.98 44.49 -0.27
N PRO A 145 -11.89 45.22 0.87
CA PRO A 145 -11.81 44.60 2.19
C PRO A 145 -13.09 43.85 2.56
N VAL A 146 -13.06 43.12 3.68
CA VAL A 146 -14.18 42.32 4.18
C VAL A 146 -15.47 43.16 4.25
N GLY A 147 -16.53 42.69 3.58
CA GLY A 147 -17.81 43.38 3.46
C GLY A 147 -18.03 44.11 2.12
N HIS A 148 -17.00 44.25 1.27
CA HIS A 148 -17.15 44.74 -0.11
C HIS A 148 -17.91 43.71 -0.97
N LEU A 149 -18.87 44.16 -1.77
CA LEU A 149 -19.76 43.28 -2.56
C LEU A 149 -18.97 42.45 -3.60
N GLU A 150 -18.00 43.08 -4.27
CA GLU A 150 -17.17 42.42 -5.30
C GLU A 150 -16.01 41.57 -4.75
N ARG A 151 -15.84 41.50 -3.42
CA ARG A 151 -14.74 40.72 -2.81
C ARG A 151 -14.84 39.23 -3.18
N SER A 152 -16.06 38.68 -3.22
CA SER A 152 -16.27 37.26 -3.52
C SER A 152 -15.77 36.86 -4.92
N ALA A 153 -15.80 37.79 -5.88
CA ALA A 153 -15.29 37.56 -7.24
C ALA A 153 -13.76 37.53 -7.26
N SER A 154 -13.09 38.46 -6.58
CA SER A 154 -11.64 38.46 -6.45
C SER A 154 -11.13 37.19 -5.76
N LEU A 155 -11.82 36.71 -4.71
CA LEU A 155 -11.49 35.45 -4.03
C LEU A 155 -11.66 34.24 -4.96
N ALA A 156 -12.79 34.11 -5.67
CA ALA A 156 -13.02 32.97 -6.56
C ALA A 156 -12.00 32.89 -7.72
N ASN A 157 -11.56 34.04 -8.25
CA ASN A 157 -10.50 34.05 -9.26
C ASN A 157 -9.11 33.80 -8.66
N LEU A 158 -8.85 34.24 -7.43
CA LEU A 158 -7.59 33.93 -6.73
C LEU A 158 -7.48 32.43 -6.48
N ALA A 159 -8.55 31.77 -6.04
CA ALA A 159 -8.59 30.33 -5.85
C ALA A 159 -8.25 29.56 -7.15
N LEU A 160 -8.72 30.06 -8.31
CA LEU A 160 -8.41 29.47 -9.61
C LEU A 160 -6.96 29.73 -10.05
N ALA A 161 -6.42 30.92 -9.78
CA ALA A 161 -5.01 31.22 -10.06
C ALA A 161 -4.07 30.35 -9.21
N LEU A 162 -4.37 30.17 -7.92
CA LEU A 162 -3.65 29.26 -7.03
C LEU A 162 -3.74 27.80 -7.50
N TYR A 163 -4.93 27.35 -7.94
CA TYR A 163 -5.09 26.03 -8.54
C TYR A 163 -4.26 25.86 -9.82
N THR A 164 -4.20 26.89 -10.67
CA THR A 164 -3.38 26.86 -11.90
C THR A 164 -1.90 26.82 -11.56
N ARG A 165 -1.45 27.54 -10.53
CA ARG A 165 -0.07 27.44 -10.02
C ARG A 165 0.24 26.02 -9.54
N PHE A 166 -0.67 25.42 -8.77
CA PHE A 166 -0.56 24.01 -8.37
C PHE A 166 -0.43 23.07 -9.57
N GLN A 167 -1.18 23.29 -10.66
CA GLN A 167 -1.05 22.47 -11.87
C GLN A 167 0.34 22.56 -12.53
N HIS A 168 1.03 23.69 -12.37
CA HIS A 168 2.39 23.88 -12.87
C HIS A 168 3.47 23.36 -11.93
N SER A 169 3.34 23.64 -10.63
CA SER A 169 4.36 23.38 -9.60
C SER A 169 4.23 22.00 -8.94
N GLY A 170 3.01 21.47 -8.84
CA GLY A 170 2.67 20.31 -8.01
C GLY A 170 2.69 20.60 -6.50
N ASP A 171 2.77 21.87 -6.07
CA ASP A 171 2.85 22.23 -4.64
C ASP A 171 1.48 22.13 -3.96
N LEU A 172 1.34 21.16 -3.04
CA LEU A 172 0.10 20.94 -2.30
C LEU A 172 -0.33 22.14 -1.45
N GLN A 173 0.58 23.04 -1.06
CA GLN A 173 0.22 24.24 -0.32
C GLN A 173 -0.69 25.16 -1.15
N ASP A 174 -0.41 25.30 -2.45
CA ASP A 174 -1.23 26.10 -3.37
C ASP A 174 -2.66 25.56 -3.47
N LEU A 175 -2.79 24.23 -3.47
CA LEU A 175 -4.08 23.55 -3.51
C LEU A 175 -4.86 23.75 -2.20
N GLU A 176 -4.20 23.71 -1.06
CA GLU A 176 -4.82 24.01 0.24
C GLU A 176 -5.28 25.47 0.33
N GLU A 177 -4.45 26.42 -0.12
CA GLU A 177 -4.79 27.83 -0.17
C GLU A 177 -5.97 28.10 -1.14
N SER A 178 -6.02 27.39 -2.27
CA SER A 178 -7.16 27.42 -3.20
C SER A 178 -8.47 27.00 -2.52
N ILE A 179 -8.47 25.86 -1.81
CA ILE A 179 -9.64 25.34 -1.08
C ILE A 179 -10.13 26.32 0.00
N LEU A 180 -9.20 26.91 0.77
CA LEU A 180 -9.53 27.91 1.79
C LEU A 180 -10.16 29.16 1.16
N THR A 181 -9.59 29.63 0.05
CA THR A 181 -10.05 30.82 -0.67
C THR A 181 -11.45 30.61 -1.28
N ASP A 182 -11.72 29.44 -1.87
CA ASP A 182 -13.05 29.10 -2.39
C ASP A 182 -14.10 28.99 -1.27
N ARG A 183 -13.73 28.45 -0.10
CA ARG A 183 -14.61 28.42 1.08
C ARG A 183 -14.93 29.84 1.59
N GLU A 184 -13.96 30.75 1.61
CA GLU A 184 -14.21 32.16 1.93
C GLU A 184 -15.17 32.79 0.91
N ALA A 185 -14.94 32.56 -0.39
CA ALA A 185 -15.82 33.07 -1.45
C ALA A 185 -17.26 32.55 -1.31
N LEU A 186 -17.45 31.28 -0.96
CA LEU A 186 -18.77 30.68 -0.72
C LEU A 186 -19.48 31.25 0.50
N SER A 187 -18.74 31.66 1.54
CA SER A 187 -19.33 32.33 2.72
C SER A 187 -20.00 33.67 2.36
N LEU A 188 -19.53 34.32 1.28
CA LEU A 188 -20.07 35.56 0.74
C LEU A 188 -21.14 35.34 -0.34
N ARG A 189 -21.33 34.10 -0.82
CA ARG A 189 -22.26 33.72 -1.89
C ARG A 189 -23.40 32.84 -1.35
N PRO A 190 -24.53 33.42 -0.90
CA PRO A 190 -25.68 32.67 -0.41
C PRO A 190 -26.27 31.76 -1.50
N SER A 191 -27.16 30.82 -1.13
CA SER A 191 -27.70 29.77 -2.01
C SER A 191 -28.30 30.25 -3.33
N TYR A 192 -28.83 31.48 -3.37
CA TYR A 192 -29.45 32.09 -4.56
C TYR A 192 -28.49 32.94 -5.39
N HIS A 193 -27.21 33.03 -5.04
CA HIS A 193 -26.23 33.82 -5.75
C HIS A 193 -25.92 33.17 -7.12
N PRO A 194 -25.93 33.93 -8.24
CA PRO A 194 -25.74 33.37 -9.58
C PRO A 194 -24.42 32.61 -9.73
N ASP A 195 -23.34 33.15 -9.19
CA ASP A 195 -22.00 32.54 -9.31
C ASP A 195 -21.68 31.47 -8.25
N ARG A 196 -22.63 31.12 -7.36
CA ARG A 196 -22.38 30.11 -6.32
C ARG A 196 -22.05 28.75 -6.94
N CYS A 197 -22.78 28.34 -7.98
CA CYS A 197 -22.56 27.06 -8.65
C CYS A 197 -21.16 26.96 -9.27
N SER A 198 -20.60 28.08 -9.74
CA SER A 198 -19.25 28.11 -10.31
C SER A 198 -18.18 27.92 -9.24
N THR A 199 -18.30 28.61 -8.09
CA THR A 199 -17.36 28.41 -6.96
C THR A 199 -17.47 27.01 -6.36
N LEU A 200 -18.67 26.47 -6.22
CA LEU A 200 -18.87 25.09 -5.78
C LEU A 200 -18.16 24.10 -6.71
N ASN A 201 -18.23 24.32 -8.03
CA ASN A 201 -17.53 23.48 -8.98
C ASN A 201 -16.00 23.58 -8.86
N ASN A 202 -15.45 24.79 -8.66
CA ASN A 202 -14.01 24.98 -8.45
C ASN A 202 -13.54 24.26 -7.17
N LEU A 203 -14.28 24.43 -6.07
CA LEU A 203 -13.99 23.75 -4.81
C LEU A 203 -14.01 22.23 -4.95
N ALA A 204 -14.99 21.68 -5.67
CA ALA A 204 -15.09 20.24 -5.91
C ALA A 204 -13.88 19.71 -6.72
N ILE A 205 -13.41 20.47 -7.71
CA ILE A 205 -12.20 20.12 -8.49
C ILE A 205 -10.97 20.15 -7.58
N SER A 206 -10.77 21.20 -6.78
CA SER A 206 -9.62 21.28 -5.86
C SER A 206 -9.63 20.15 -4.82
N LEU A 207 -10.80 19.79 -4.29
CA LEU A 207 -10.96 18.65 -3.38
C LEU A 207 -10.64 17.31 -4.05
N LEU A 208 -11.09 17.09 -5.29
CA LEU A 208 -10.78 15.87 -6.03
C LEU A 208 -9.27 15.74 -6.29
N ASN A 209 -8.61 16.83 -6.67
CA ASN A 209 -7.14 16.81 -6.85
C ASN A 209 -6.43 16.56 -5.51
N ARG A 210 -6.90 17.14 -4.40
CA ARG A 210 -6.28 16.91 -3.10
C ARG A 210 -6.45 15.46 -2.66
N PHE A 211 -7.61 14.86 -2.96
CA PHE A 211 -7.82 13.43 -2.79
C PHE A 211 -6.80 12.62 -3.59
N GLU A 212 -6.60 12.91 -4.88
CA GLU A 212 -5.66 12.18 -5.74
C GLU A 212 -4.21 12.19 -5.23
N PHE A 213 -3.79 13.26 -4.53
CA PHE A 213 -2.44 13.36 -3.97
C PHE A 213 -2.31 12.84 -2.53
N THR A 214 -3.36 12.92 -1.72
CA THR A 214 -3.29 12.62 -0.27
C THR A 214 -4.01 11.34 0.13
N GLY A 215 -4.90 10.81 -0.72
CA GLY A 215 -5.76 9.66 -0.42
C GLY A 215 -6.87 9.94 0.61
N GLN A 216 -7.13 11.20 0.98
CA GLN A 216 -8.13 11.54 2.01
C GLN A 216 -9.56 11.38 1.51
N LEU A 217 -10.20 10.24 1.83
CA LEU A 217 -11.56 9.89 1.36
C LEU A 217 -12.62 10.97 1.68
N ASP A 218 -12.48 11.72 2.79
CA ASP A 218 -13.37 12.82 3.16
C ASP A 218 -13.48 13.91 2.07
N ASP A 219 -12.42 14.12 1.29
CA ASP A 219 -12.42 15.09 0.20
C ASP A 219 -13.20 14.61 -1.01
N LEU A 220 -13.12 13.31 -1.30
CA LEU A 220 -13.88 12.69 -2.37
C LEU A 220 -15.38 12.68 -2.06
N GLU A 221 -15.75 12.37 -0.80
CA GLU A 221 -17.13 12.45 -0.33
C GLU A 221 -17.68 13.89 -0.40
N GLN A 222 -16.89 14.88 0.02
CA GLN A 222 -17.25 16.29 -0.10
C GLN A 222 -17.43 16.71 -1.57
N CYS A 223 -16.54 16.28 -2.48
CA CYS A 223 -16.66 16.54 -3.91
C CYS A 223 -17.99 16.01 -4.49
N ILE A 224 -18.33 14.75 -4.18
CA ILE A 224 -19.59 14.13 -4.61
C ILE A 224 -20.80 14.89 -4.05
N SER A 225 -20.77 15.25 -2.77
CA SER A 225 -21.83 16.02 -2.10
C SER A 225 -22.04 17.40 -2.76
N ILE A 226 -20.94 18.10 -3.08
CA ILE A 226 -20.99 19.41 -3.74
C ILE A 226 -21.59 19.29 -5.15
N HIS A 227 -21.19 18.30 -5.95
CA HIS A 227 -21.77 18.11 -7.28
C HIS A 227 -23.26 17.77 -7.21
N ARG A 228 -23.70 16.99 -6.22
CA ARG A 228 -25.12 16.73 -5.95
C ARG A 228 -25.87 18.02 -5.53
N GLU A 229 -25.28 18.89 -4.71
CA GLU A 229 -25.83 20.22 -4.39
C GLU A 229 -26.01 21.05 -5.67
N VAL A 230 -25.00 21.13 -6.53
CA VAL A 230 -25.07 21.91 -7.78
C VAL A 230 -26.15 21.38 -8.72
N LEU A 231 -26.35 20.07 -8.81
CA LEU A 231 -27.43 19.46 -9.60
C LEU A 231 -28.84 19.75 -9.05
N SER A 232 -28.98 19.97 -7.74
CA SER A 232 -30.24 20.40 -7.14
C SER A 232 -30.62 21.83 -7.53
N ILE A 233 -29.62 22.68 -7.80
CA ILE A 233 -29.79 24.08 -8.22
C ILE A 233 -30.01 24.16 -9.74
N ARG A 234 -29.41 23.25 -10.53
CA ARG A 234 -29.47 23.24 -12.00
C ARG A 234 -30.57 22.29 -12.53
N PRO A 235 -31.75 22.81 -12.94
CA PRO A 235 -32.81 21.97 -13.49
C PRO A 235 -32.35 21.25 -14.77
N PRO A 236 -33.06 20.20 -15.23
CA PRO A 236 -32.70 19.40 -16.42
C PRO A 236 -32.44 20.21 -17.69
N SER A 237 -33.09 21.37 -17.87
CA SER A 237 -32.93 22.24 -19.03
C SER A 237 -31.73 23.20 -18.95
N HIS A 238 -30.95 23.18 -17.86
CA HIS A 238 -29.85 24.11 -17.66
C HIS A 238 -28.64 23.77 -18.56
N PRO A 239 -28.09 24.71 -19.35
CA PRO A 239 -26.99 24.43 -20.30
C PRO A 239 -25.74 23.80 -19.67
N SER A 240 -25.38 24.20 -18.45
CA SER A 240 -24.21 23.67 -17.74
C SER A 240 -24.47 22.41 -16.91
N ARG A 241 -25.66 21.79 -17.01
CA ARG A 241 -25.98 20.57 -16.24
C ARG A 241 -25.11 19.40 -16.67
N SER A 242 -24.91 19.21 -17.97
CA SER A 242 -24.07 18.14 -18.53
C SER A 242 -22.64 18.15 -17.99
N PHE A 243 -22.07 19.34 -17.80
CA PHE A 243 -20.73 19.49 -17.22
C PHE A 243 -20.68 18.99 -15.78
N THR A 244 -21.68 19.32 -14.97
CA THR A 244 -21.77 18.81 -13.59
C THR A 244 -22.01 17.31 -13.53
N LEU A 245 -22.85 16.75 -14.42
CA LEU A 245 -23.07 15.31 -14.51
C LEU A 245 -21.78 14.57 -14.88
N ASN A 246 -20.99 15.10 -15.82
CA ASN A 246 -19.70 14.53 -16.19
C ASN A 246 -18.68 14.55 -15.03
N ASN A 247 -18.61 15.65 -14.28
CA ASN A 247 -17.70 15.77 -13.14
C ASN A 247 -18.12 14.86 -11.98
N LEU A 248 -19.43 14.78 -11.69
CA LEU A 248 -19.97 13.82 -10.72
C LEU A 248 -19.65 12.38 -11.12
N ALA A 249 -19.86 12.02 -12.38
CA ALA A 249 -19.56 10.68 -12.88
C ALA A 249 -18.06 10.35 -12.77
N THR A 250 -17.18 11.34 -12.95
CA THR A 250 -15.73 11.18 -12.76
C THR A 250 -15.39 10.94 -11.28
N ALA A 251 -15.98 11.70 -10.36
CA ALA A 251 -15.79 11.51 -8.92
C ALA A 251 -16.33 10.14 -8.44
N LEU A 252 -17.49 9.71 -8.94
CA LEU A 252 -18.06 8.38 -8.67
C LEU A 252 -17.18 7.25 -9.22
N ARG A 253 -16.57 7.41 -10.40
CA ARG A 253 -15.58 6.45 -10.90
C ARG A 253 -14.37 6.37 -9.97
N THR A 254 -13.86 7.50 -9.50
CA THR A 254 -12.75 7.52 -8.54
C THR A 254 -13.15 6.82 -7.23
N CYS A 255 -14.38 7.05 -6.74
CA CYS A 255 -14.93 6.36 -5.57
C CYS A 255 -14.99 4.84 -5.77
N PHE A 256 -15.46 4.39 -6.94
CA PHE A 256 -15.44 2.98 -7.32
C PHE A 256 -14.02 2.39 -7.31
N THR A 257 -13.03 3.08 -7.90
CA THR A 257 -11.65 2.58 -7.94
C THR A 257 -11.08 2.33 -6.53
N GLU A 258 -11.43 3.18 -5.57
CA GLU A 258 -10.89 3.16 -4.21
C GLU A 258 -11.65 2.21 -3.28
N GLN A 259 -12.98 2.28 -3.31
CA GLN A 259 -13.88 1.57 -2.39
C GLN A 259 -14.45 0.27 -2.98
N GLY A 260 -14.43 0.10 -4.31
CA GLY A 260 -14.93 -1.08 -5.00
C GLY A 260 -16.46 -1.18 -5.11
N GLN A 261 -17.22 -0.14 -4.75
CA GLN A 261 -18.68 -0.18 -4.79
C GLN A 261 -19.21 -0.07 -6.23
N VAL A 262 -19.64 -1.21 -6.80
CA VAL A 262 -20.09 -1.31 -8.20
C VAL A 262 -21.31 -0.41 -8.48
N GLU A 263 -22.10 -0.10 -7.45
CA GLU A 263 -23.21 0.85 -7.49
C GLU A 263 -22.76 2.25 -7.97
N ASP A 264 -21.61 2.74 -7.51
CA ASP A 264 -21.08 4.06 -7.90
C ASP A 264 -20.70 4.08 -9.38
N LEU A 265 -20.08 3.01 -9.88
CA LEU A 265 -19.74 2.89 -11.30
C LEU A 265 -21.00 2.81 -12.18
N ASN A 266 -22.02 2.10 -11.72
CA ASN A 266 -23.31 2.03 -12.41
C ASN A 266 -24.05 3.36 -12.41
N GLU A 267 -24.01 4.12 -11.29
CA GLU A 267 -24.53 5.49 -11.23
C GLU A 267 -23.78 6.39 -12.23
N ALA A 268 -22.44 6.34 -12.23
CA ALA A 268 -21.61 7.12 -13.15
C ALA A 268 -21.94 6.85 -14.64
N ILE A 269 -22.08 5.58 -15.02
CA ILE A 269 -22.45 5.18 -16.39
C ILE A 269 -23.86 5.68 -16.74
N SER A 270 -24.82 5.55 -15.82
CA SER A 270 -26.19 6.04 -16.00
C SER A 270 -26.25 7.56 -16.22
N LEU A 271 -25.50 8.33 -15.43
CA LEU A 271 -25.42 9.79 -15.56
C LEU A 271 -24.84 10.21 -16.91
N LEU A 272 -23.81 9.52 -17.41
CA LEU A 272 -23.23 9.82 -18.72
C LEU A 272 -24.15 9.40 -19.88
N HIS A 273 -24.93 8.33 -19.74
CA HIS A 273 -25.99 7.99 -20.71
C HIS A 273 -27.09 9.06 -20.77
N GLU A 274 -27.50 9.63 -19.63
CA GLU A 274 -28.46 10.75 -19.60
C GLU A 274 -27.94 11.91 -20.46
N VAL A 275 -26.66 12.26 -20.31
CA VAL A 275 -26.04 13.35 -21.09
C VAL A 275 -25.93 12.98 -22.57
N ALA A 276 -25.44 11.78 -22.89
CA ALA A 276 -25.25 11.33 -24.27
C ALA A 276 -26.57 11.22 -25.08
N THR A 277 -27.69 10.97 -24.40
CA THR A 277 -29.03 10.89 -25.04
C THR A 277 -29.72 12.24 -25.16
N ALA A 278 -29.43 13.19 -24.26
CA ALA A 278 -30.03 14.53 -24.25
C ALA A 278 -29.30 15.54 -25.15
N GLU A 279 -27.98 15.39 -25.35
CA GLU A 279 -27.18 16.33 -26.14
C GLU A 279 -27.23 16.07 -27.66
N SER A 280 -27.25 17.15 -28.44
CA SER A 280 -27.06 17.07 -29.89
C SER A 280 -25.59 16.81 -30.21
N HIS A 281 -25.32 16.05 -31.28
CA HIS A 281 -23.98 15.72 -31.79
C HIS A 281 -23.12 16.96 -32.12
N SER A 282 -23.74 18.14 -32.24
CA SER A 282 -23.08 19.43 -32.48
C SER A 282 -22.61 20.14 -31.20
N HIS A 283 -22.92 19.61 -30.01
CA HIS A 283 -22.59 20.24 -28.74
C HIS A 283 -21.11 19.98 -28.36
N PRO A 284 -20.33 21.01 -27.97
CA PRO A 284 -18.90 20.85 -27.68
C PRO A 284 -18.56 19.84 -26.57
N THR A 285 -19.50 19.56 -25.66
CA THR A 285 -19.33 18.57 -24.57
C THR A 285 -19.79 17.16 -24.92
N TYR A 286 -20.25 16.93 -26.16
CA TYR A 286 -20.74 15.63 -26.59
C TYR A 286 -19.61 14.58 -26.64
N TYR A 287 -18.48 14.89 -27.28
CA TYR A 287 -17.38 13.92 -27.41
C TYR A 287 -16.64 13.58 -26.10
N PRO A 288 -16.38 14.52 -25.15
CA PRO A 288 -15.76 14.16 -23.87
C PRO A 288 -16.64 13.21 -23.06
N VAL A 289 -17.96 13.36 -23.12
CA VAL A 289 -18.92 12.49 -22.45
C VAL A 289 -18.88 11.09 -23.06
N LEU A 290 -18.88 10.96 -24.39
CA LEU A 290 -18.71 9.66 -25.05
C LEU A 290 -17.39 8.98 -24.69
N ASN A 291 -16.30 9.74 -24.62
CA ASN A 291 -14.99 9.22 -24.23
C ASN A 291 -14.98 8.69 -22.79
N ASN A 292 -15.54 9.45 -21.86
CA ASN A 292 -15.61 9.05 -20.46
C ASN A 292 -16.54 7.84 -20.27
N LEU A 293 -17.70 7.85 -20.93
CA LEU A 293 -18.63 6.73 -20.91
C LEU A 293 -17.98 5.45 -21.44
N ALA A 294 -17.26 5.53 -22.56
CA ALA A 294 -16.52 4.40 -23.10
C ALA A 294 -15.43 3.90 -22.14
N GLY A 295 -14.71 4.80 -21.48
CA GLY A 295 -13.74 4.43 -20.44
C GLY A 295 -14.39 3.71 -19.25
N PHE A 296 -15.58 4.15 -18.82
CA PHE A 296 -16.29 3.57 -17.67
C PHE A 296 -16.89 2.21 -18.02
N LEU A 297 -17.42 2.05 -19.24
CA LEU A 297 -17.87 0.77 -19.76
C LEU A 297 -16.71 -0.23 -19.90
N ARG A 298 -15.53 0.22 -20.34
CA ARG A 298 -14.33 -0.64 -20.36
C ARG A 298 -13.94 -1.07 -18.95
N LEU A 299 -13.94 -0.15 -17.99
CA LEU A 299 -13.68 -0.46 -16.58
C LEU A 299 -14.70 -1.44 -16.00
N ARG A 300 -15.99 -1.29 -16.33
CA ARG A 300 -17.04 -2.24 -15.91
C ARG A 300 -16.90 -3.59 -16.60
N PHE A 301 -16.44 -3.63 -17.85
CA PHE A 301 -16.11 -4.86 -18.54
C PHE A 301 -14.94 -5.58 -17.86
N GLU A 302 -13.86 -4.86 -17.56
CA GLU A 302 -12.68 -5.38 -16.87
C GLU A 302 -13.04 -5.96 -15.48
N THR A 303 -14.08 -5.43 -14.82
CA THR A 303 -14.54 -5.92 -13.52
C THR A 303 -15.59 -7.04 -13.61
N SER A 304 -16.62 -6.88 -14.43
CA SER A 304 -17.76 -7.81 -14.47
C SER A 304 -17.69 -8.87 -15.58
N GLY A 305 -16.82 -8.69 -16.57
CA GLY A 305 -16.76 -9.50 -17.78
C GLY A 305 -17.94 -9.32 -18.74
N GLY A 306 -18.79 -8.31 -18.52
CA GLY A 306 -19.99 -8.02 -19.30
C GLY A 306 -19.68 -7.63 -20.74
N ARG A 307 -19.72 -8.58 -21.68
CA ARG A 307 -19.30 -8.39 -23.08
C ARG A 307 -20.02 -7.25 -23.82
N ASP A 308 -21.27 -6.98 -23.46
CA ASP A 308 -22.07 -5.91 -24.08
C ASP A 308 -21.43 -4.53 -23.85
N ASP A 309 -20.78 -4.33 -22.70
CA ASP A 309 -20.11 -3.07 -22.35
C ASP A 309 -18.91 -2.78 -23.25
N LEU A 310 -18.14 -3.81 -23.61
CA LEU A 310 -16.97 -3.63 -24.48
C LEU A 310 -17.38 -3.34 -25.92
N VAL A 311 -18.45 -3.97 -26.41
CA VAL A 311 -19.03 -3.69 -27.73
C VAL A 311 -19.57 -2.25 -27.78
N GLU A 312 -20.29 -1.84 -26.74
CA GLU A 312 -20.79 -0.47 -26.62
C GLU A 312 -19.65 0.55 -26.53
N CYS A 313 -18.61 0.29 -25.73
CA CYS A 313 -17.40 1.10 -25.64
C CYS A 313 -16.77 1.36 -27.01
N ILE A 314 -16.56 0.32 -27.81
CA ILE A 314 -16.00 0.42 -29.16
C ILE A 314 -16.92 1.27 -30.07
N SER A 315 -18.23 1.04 -30.01
CA SER A 315 -19.22 1.80 -30.79
C SER A 315 -19.22 3.29 -30.43
N LEU A 316 -19.19 3.64 -29.14
CA LEU A 316 -19.17 5.02 -28.66
C LEU A 316 -17.90 5.76 -29.09
N LEU A 317 -16.75 5.10 -29.02
CA LEU A 317 -15.47 5.69 -29.46
C LEU A 317 -15.42 5.88 -30.98
N GLN A 318 -15.98 4.94 -31.76
CA GLN A 318 -16.13 5.10 -33.21
C GLN A 318 -17.06 6.27 -33.56
N ASN A 319 -18.17 6.42 -32.83
CA ASN A 319 -19.09 7.55 -33.02
C ASN A 319 -18.41 8.88 -32.68
N ALA A 320 -17.66 8.95 -31.57
CA ALA A 320 -16.92 10.15 -31.18
C ALA A 320 -15.87 10.54 -32.23
N LEU A 321 -15.17 9.56 -32.82
CA LEU A 321 -14.25 9.78 -33.93
C LEU A 321 -14.96 10.22 -35.22
N GLY A 322 -16.18 9.77 -35.47
CA GLY A 322 -16.98 10.20 -36.63
C GLY A 322 -17.41 11.67 -36.57
N VAL A 323 -17.53 12.25 -35.36
CA VAL A 323 -17.94 13.64 -35.15
C VAL A 323 -16.76 14.62 -35.26
N LEU A 324 -15.54 14.21 -34.91
CA LEU A 324 -14.38 15.09 -34.90
C LEU A 324 -13.62 15.09 -36.26
N PRO A 325 -13.25 16.26 -36.80
CA PRO A 325 -12.36 16.36 -37.96
C PRO A 325 -11.00 15.71 -37.72
N ASP A 326 -10.35 15.20 -38.77
CA ASP A 326 -9.02 14.56 -38.67
C ASP A 326 -7.93 15.48 -38.11
N SER A 327 -8.06 16.79 -38.30
CA SER A 327 -7.13 17.81 -37.79
C SER A 327 -7.36 18.20 -36.32
N HIS A 328 -8.35 17.62 -35.63
CA HIS A 328 -8.68 18.02 -34.26
C HIS A 328 -7.63 17.50 -33.26
N PRO A 329 -6.99 18.35 -32.45
CA PRO A 329 -5.89 17.95 -31.56
C PRO A 329 -6.23 16.81 -30.59
N ARG A 330 -7.48 16.79 -30.08
CA ARG A 330 -7.96 15.77 -29.13
C ARG A 330 -8.41 14.44 -29.78
N ARG A 331 -8.28 14.29 -31.10
CA ARG A 331 -8.63 13.06 -31.82
C ARG A 331 -7.72 11.89 -31.43
N ILE A 332 -6.44 12.16 -31.16
CA ILE A 332 -5.46 11.15 -30.74
C ILE A 332 -5.91 10.44 -29.47
N SER A 333 -6.45 11.15 -28.47
CA SER A 333 -6.92 10.55 -27.22
C SER A 333 -8.05 9.53 -27.44
N LEU A 334 -8.96 9.81 -28.39
CA LEU A 334 -10.03 8.86 -28.76
C LEU A 334 -9.46 7.63 -29.47
N VAL A 335 -8.48 7.83 -30.37
CA VAL A 335 -7.82 6.71 -31.07
C VAL A 335 -7.08 5.82 -30.07
N VAL A 336 -6.36 6.40 -29.11
CA VAL A 336 -5.66 5.67 -28.03
C VAL A 336 -6.63 4.81 -27.23
N ASN A 337 -7.78 5.37 -26.84
CA ASN A 337 -8.79 4.64 -26.09
C ASN A 337 -9.48 3.55 -26.92
N LEU A 338 -9.76 3.81 -28.20
CA LEU A 338 -10.34 2.81 -29.11
C LEU A 338 -9.37 1.66 -29.36
N ALA A 339 -8.11 1.96 -29.60
CA ALA A 339 -7.05 0.98 -29.80
C ALA A 339 -6.88 0.08 -28.56
N ALA A 340 -6.89 0.67 -27.35
CA ALA A 340 -6.87 -0.09 -26.11
C ALA A 340 -8.10 -1.03 -25.99
N SER A 341 -9.31 -0.53 -26.26
CA SER A 341 -10.52 -1.36 -26.20
C SER A 341 -10.54 -2.48 -27.25
N LEU A 342 -9.99 -2.25 -28.45
CA LEU A 342 -9.82 -3.28 -29.48
C LEU A 342 -8.80 -4.35 -29.06
N SER A 343 -7.69 -3.95 -28.42
CA SER A 343 -6.70 -4.87 -27.86
C SER A 343 -7.32 -5.73 -26.74
N THR A 344 -8.10 -5.13 -25.84
CA THR A 344 -8.85 -5.88 -24.81
C THR A 344 -9.85 -6.85 -25.44
N HIS A 345 -10.59 -6.44 -26.48
CA HIS A 345 -11.54 -7.33 -27.17
C HIS A 345 -10.81 -8.51 -27.84
N PHE A 346 -9.64 -8.27 -28.44
CA PHE A 346 -8.77 -9.31 -28.96
C PHE A 346 -8.35 -10.31 -27.89
N GLU A 347 -7.87 -9.88 -26.73
CA GLU A 347 -7.43 -10.78 -25.65
C GLU A 347 -8.54 -11.74 -25.18
N HIS A 348 -9.80 -11.30 -25.24
CA HIS A 348 -10.94 -12.12 -24.80
C HIS A 348 -11.54 -13.02 -25.90
N LYS A 349 -11.51 -12.61 -27.17
CA LYS A 349 -12.10 -13.38 -28.28
C LYS A 349 -11.10 -14.09 -29.19
N GLY A 350 -9.84 -13.66 -29.20
CA GLY A 350 -8.82 -14.10 -30.14
C GLY A 350 -9.04 -13.62 -31.58
N GLU A 351 -9.89 -12.62 -31.81
CA GLU A 351 -10.15 -12.07 -33.15
C GLU A 351 -8.97 -11.19 -33.61
N VAL A 352 -7.96 -11.80 -34.26
CA VAL A 352 -6.71 -11.13 -34.71
C VAL A 352 -6.96 -9.83 -35.50
N GLY A 353 -8.10 -9.75 -36.21
CA GLY A 353 -8.50 -8.55 -36.96
C GLY A 353 -8.65 -7.29 -36.10
N ASP A 354 -9.04 -7.41 -34.84
CA ASP A 354 -9.16 -6.23 -33.94
C ASP A 354 -7.80 -5.72 -33.48
N LEU A 355 -6.85 -6.62 -33.25
CA LEU A 355 -5.47 -6.27 -32.92
C LEU A 355 -4.78 -5.58 -34.10
N ASP A 356 -4.94 -6.11 -35.32
CA ASP A 356 -4.43 -5.46 -36.53
C ASP A 356 -5.11 -4.11 -36.78
N ARG A 357 -6.41 -3.99 -36.50
CA ARG A 357 -7.12 -2.72 -36.62
C ARG A 357 -6.63 -1.70 -35.60
N SER A 358 -6.33 -2.11 -34.37
CA SER A 358 -5.74 -1.28 -33.31
C SER A 358 -4.38 -0.71 -33.76
N ILE A 359 -3.50 -1.57 -34.29
CA ILE A 359 -2.18 -1.19 -34.83
C ILE A 359 -2.32 -0.17 -35.97
N VAL A 360 -3.19 -0.42 -36.95
CA VAL A 360 -3.41 0.48 -38.09
C VAL A 360 -3.91 1.85 -37.61
N LEU A 361 -4.89 1.89 -36.70
CA LEU A 361 -5.43 3.14 -36.18
C LEU A 361 -4.37 3.98 -35.47
N LEU A 362 -3.53 3.35 -34.64
CA LEU A 362 -2.44 4.04 -33.95
C LEU A 362 -1.37 4.54 -34.93
N GLN A 363 -1.00 3.75 -35.93
CA GLN A 363 -0.04 4.15 -36.97
C GLN A 363 -0.55 5.32 -37.81
N GLU A 364 -1.83 5.31 -38.23
CA GLU A 364 -2.46 6.41 -38.97
C GLU A 364 -2.47 7.69 -38.13
N SER A 365 -2.76 7.60 -36.83
CA SER A 365 -2.78 8.76 -35.93
C SER A 365 -1.40 9.41 -35.74
N LEU A 366 -0.33 8.61 -35.82
CA LEU A 366 1.06 9.02 -35.60
C LEU A 366 1.78 9.49 -36.88
N SER A 367 1.06 9.78 -37.96
CA SER A 367 1.65 10.27 -39.21
C SER A 367 2.42 11.61 -39.05
N PRO A 368 3.36 11.95 -39.95
CA PRO A 368 4.25 13.12 -39.78
C PRO A 368 3.54 14.49 -39.64
N MET A 369 2.30 14.62 -40.16
CA MET A 369 1.47 15.82 -39.98
C MET A 369 0.96 15.97 -38.53
N THR A 370 0.77 14.87 -37.81
CA THR A 370 0.27 14.85 -36.42
C THR A 370 1.40 14.91 -35.39
N GLN A 371 2.60 14.46 -35.74
CA GLN A 371 3.78 14.42 -34.84
C GLN A 371 4.27 15.80 -34.38
N GLN A 372 4.16 16.84 -35.21
CA GLN A 372 4.67 18.19 -34.89
C GLN A 372 3.80 18.96 -33.88
N MET A 373 2.62 18.44 -33.51
CA MET A 373 1.59 19.25 -32.83
C MET A 373 1.24 18.85 -31.39
N HIS A 374 1.70 17.71 -30.85
CA HIS A 374 1.15 17.24 -29.57
C HIS A 374 2.15 16.60 -28.57
N PRO A 375 2.28 17.17 -27.35
CA PRO A 375 3.01 16.58 -26.22
C PRO A 375 2.48 15.22 -25.70
N GLY A 376 1.33 14.74 -26.20
CA GLY A 376 0.64 13.53 -25.73
C GLY A 376 0.90 12.27 -26.56
N ASN A 377 1.79 12.33 -27.56
CA ASN A 377 2.02 11.25 -28.52
C ASN A 377 2.66 10.00 -27.90
N TRP A 378 3.31 10.12 -26.74
CA TRP A 378 3.94 9.00 -26.05
C TRP A 378 2.94 7.89 -25.68
N ARG A 379 1.69 8.22 -25.31
CA ARG A 379 0.65 7.20 -25.01
C ARG A 379 0.27 6.38 -26.23
N ALA A 380 0.17 7.03 -27.39
CA ALA A 380 -0.11 6.34 -28.65
C ALA A 380 1.05 5.42 -29.07
N LEU A 381 2.30 5.87 -28.87
CA LEU A 381 3.50 5.04 -29.10
C LEU A 381 3.55 3.84 -28.14
N ASN A 382 3.27 4.05 -26.85
CA ASN A 382 3.25 2.99 -25.83
C ASN A 382 2.19 1.93 -26.15
N ASN A 383 0.97 2.34 -26.52
CA ASN A 383 -0.09 1.41 -26.89
C ASN A 383 0.20 0.67 -28.21
N LEU A 384 0.84 1.34 -29.17
CA LEU A 384 1.24 0.72 -30.44
C LEU A 384 2.30 -0.37 -30.18
N ALA A 385 3.29 -0.04 -29.35
CA ALA A 385 4.33 -0.96 -28.96
C ALA A 385 3.77 -2.16 -28.19
N ALA A 386 2.83 -1.95 -27.26
CA ALA A 386 2.13 -3.02 -26.55
C ALA A 386 1.33 -3.91 -27.51
N ALA A 387 0.58 -3.34 -28.46
CA ALA A 387 -0.17 -4.09 -29.46
C ALA A 387 0.75 -4.95 -30.37
N LEU A 388 1.90 -4.42 -30.77
CA LEU A 388 2.93 -5.16 -31.52
C LEU A 388 3.53 -6.30 -30.68
N SER A 389 3.80 -6.07 -29.39
CA SER A 389 4.27 -7.11 -28.46
C SER A 389 3.23 -8.24 -28.31
N THR A 390 1.95 -7.90 -28.19
CA THR A 390 0.86 -8.88 -28.16
C THR A 390 0.74 -9.66 -29.48
N ARG A 391 0.91 -8.99 -30.63
CA ARG A 391 0.92 -9.64 -31.95
C ARG A 391 2.11 -10.56 -32.12
N TYR A 392 3.28 -10.19 -31.60
CA TYR A 392 4.45 -11.06 -31.54
C TYR A 392 4.16 -12.34 -30.76
N LYS A 393 3.58 -12.24 -29.55
CA LYS A 393 3.24 -13.42 -28.72
C LYS A 393 2.35 -14.44 -29.46
N HIS A 394 1.53 -13.98 -30.42
CA HIS A 394 0.63 -14.84 -31.19
C HIS A 394 1.22 -15.32 -32.53
N SER A 395 1.97 -14.47 -33.22
CA SER A 395 2.47 -14.72 -34.58
C SER A 395 3.92 -15.21 -34.63
N GLY A 396 4.71 -14.92 -33.60
CA GLY A 396 6.15 -15.16 -33.55
C GLY A 396 7.00 -14.26 -34.45
N GLN A 397 6.43 -13.19 -35.04
CA GLN A 397 7.16 -12.29 -35.95
C GLN A 397 8.13 -11.39 -35.20
N LEU A 398 9.41 -11.72 -35.23
CA LEU A 398 10.44 -11.04 -34.45
C LEU A 398 10.55 -9.54 -34.78
N GLU A 399 10.22 -9.12 -36.00
CA GLU A 399 10.19 -7.72 -36.41
C GLU A 399 9.24 -6.87 -35.56
N ASP A 400 8.11 -7.44 -35.12
CA ASP A 400 7.13 -6.75 -34.27
C ASP A 400 7.69 -6.51 -32.86
N LEU A 401 8.46 -7.47 -32.34
CA LEU A 401 9.08 -7.36 -31.03
C LEU A 401 10.19 -6.30 -31.03
N GLU A 402 11.03 -6.28 -32.07
CA GLU A 402 12.09 -5.27 -32.22
C GLU A 402 11.51 -3.87 -32.44
N GLU A 403 10.44 -3.74 -33.22
CA GLU A 403 9.74 -2.46 -33.38
C GLU A 403 9.05 -2.01 -32.10
N SER A 404 8.44 -2.91 -31.33
CA SER A 404 7.87 -2.63 -30.02
C SER A 404 8.90 -2.01 -29.07
N ILE A 405 10.10 -2.61 -28.97
CA ILE A 405 11.20 -2.07 -28.14
C ILE A 405 11.61 -0.66 -28.60
N ARG A 406 11.73 -0.43 -29.92
CA ARG A 406 12.06 0.90 -30.46
C ARG A 406 11.00 1.95 -30.11
N LEU A 407 9.74 1.61 -30.25
CA LEU A 407 8.62 2.52 -29.99
C LEU A 407 8.45 2.82 -28.49
N HIS A 408 8.65 1.84 -27.61
CA HIS A 408 8.66 2.07 -26.15
C HIS A 408 9.79 3.01 -25.73
N ARG A 409 11.00 2.86 -26.29
CA ARG A 409 12.11 3.80 -26.04
C ARG A 409 11.80 5.21 -26.52
N HIS A 410 11.26 5.34 -27.73
CA HIS A 410 10.84 6.64 -28.26
C HIS A 410 9.70 7.26 -27.44
N ALA A 411 8.78 6.45 -26.91
CA ALA A 411 7.74 6.94 -26.01
C ALA A 411 8.36 7.56 -24.76
N LEU A 412 9.32 6.88 -24.11
CA LEU A 412 10.05 7.37 -22.93
C LEU A 412 10.77 8.70 -23.19
N ASP A 413 11.43 8.85 -24.34
CA ASP A 413 12.11 10.11 -24.73
C ASP A 413 11.16 11.31 -24.84
N LEU A 414 9.86 11.07 -25.06
CA LEU A 414 8.83 12.09 -25.23
C LEU A 414 8.04 12.40 -23.96
N ILE A 415 8.28 11.68 -22.85
CA ILE A 415 7.54 11.90 -21.60
C ILE A 415 8.08 13.17 -20.91
N PRO A 416 7.22 14.16 -20.60
CA PRO A 416 7.68 15.45 -20.05
C PRO A 416 8.01 15.41 -18.55
N SER A 417 7.57 14.39 -17.81
CA SER A 417 7.76 14.29 -16.35
C SER A 417 8.08 12.86 -15.90
N PRO A 418 9.08 12.66 -15.02
CA PRO A 418 9.40 11.36 -14.42
C PRO A 418 8.22 10.65 -13.75
N ALA A 419 7.23 11.39 -13.23
CA ALA A 419 6.04 10.81 -12.59
C ALA A 419 5.18 9.96 -13.55
N LEU A 420 5.32 10.16 -14.87
CA LEU A 420 4.59 9.43 -15.91
C LEU A 420 5.39 8.27 -16.50
N HIS A 421 6.64 8.07 -16.07
CA HIS A 421 7.52 7.01 -16.56
C HIS A 421 7.10 5.58 -16.15
N PRO A 422 6.57 5.30 -14.94
CA PRO A 422 6.43 3.93 -14.44
C PRO A 422 5.67 2.97 -15.36
N GLU A 423 4.58 3.42 -16.00
CA GLU A 423 3.80 2.59 -16.93
C GLU A 423 4.60 2.24 -18.20
N SER A 424 5.32 3.21 -18.75
CA SER A 424 6.13 3.00 -19.96
C SER A 424 7.39 2.17 -19.68
N LEU A 425 7.99 2.34 -18.49
CA LEU A 425 9.11 1.52 -18.03
C LEU A 425 8.71 0.05 -17.86
N ASN A 426 7.58 -0.23 -17.19
CA ASN A 426 7.06 -1.59 -17.00
C ASN A 426 6.77 -2.27 -18.35
N ASN A 427 6.15 -1.57 -19.30
CA ASN A 427 5.84 -2.14 -20.61
C ASN A 427 7.10 -2.45 -21.43
N LEU A 428 8.10 -1.56 -21.39
CA LEU A 428 9.40 -1.80 -22.03
C LEU A 428 10.11 -2.98 -21.39
N ALA A 429 10.17 -3.04 -20.05
CA ALA A 429 10.83 -4.11 -19.34
C ALA A 429 10.18 -5.47 -19.58
N THR A 430 8.85 -5.54 -19.58
CA THR A 430 8.09 -6.74 -19.95
C THR A 430 8.43 -7.20 -21.38
N THR A 431 8.54 -6.26 -22.32
CA THR A 431 8.88 -6.55 -23.72
C THR A 431 10.34 -7.03 -23.86
N LEU A 432 11.28 -6.43 -23.11
CA LEU A 432 12.68 -6.85 -23.04
C LEU A 432 12.84 -8.23 -22.39
N PHE A 433 12.02 -8.55 -21.38
CA PHE A 433 11.99 -9.88 -20.77
C PHE A 433 11.49 -10.93 -21.76
N THR A 434 10.40 -10.66 -22.51
CA THR A 434 9.97 -11.53 -23.62
C THR A 434 11.07 -11.68 -24.68
N HIS A 435 11.80 -10.62 -25.02
CA HIS A 435 12.95 -10.70 -25.93
C HIS A 435 14.06 -11.61 -25.38
N PHE A 436 14.33 -11.57 -24.07
CA PHE A 436 15.25 -12.49 -23.41
C PHE A 436 14.77 -13.95 -23.48
N GLU A 437 13.50 -14.25 -23.17
CA GLU A 437 12.96 -15.62 -23.21
C GLU A 437 13.16 -16.29 -24.58
N HIS A 438 13.15 -15.50 -25.67
CA HIS A 438 13.29 -16.01 -27.03
C HIS A 438 14.72 -15.99 -27.58
N LYS A 439 15.52 -14.95 -27.33
CA LYS A 439 16.90 -14.85 -27.84
C LYS A 439 17.99 -15.29 -26.84
N GLY A 440 17.66 -15.45 -25.57
CA GLY A 440 18.63 -15.68 -24.49
C GLY A 440 19.55 -14.48 -24.24
N SER A 441 19.13 -13.26 -24.61
CA SER A 441 19.95 -12.04 -24.48
C SER A 441 20.08 -11.62 -23.02
N GLN A 442 21.24 -11.89 -22.41
CA GLN A 442 21.52 -11.47 -21.03
C GLN A 442 21.47 -9.95 -20.85
N GLU A 443 21.81 -9.19 -21.90
CA GLU A 443 21.73 -7.72 -21.91
C GLU A 443 20.27 -7.24 -21.76
N SER A 444 19.33 -7.88 -22.47
CA SER A 444 17.90 -7.56 -22.38
C SER A 444 17.32 -7.91 -21.01
N LEU A 445 17.78 -9.01 -20.41
CA LEU A 445 17.38 -9.39 -19.05
C LEU A 445 17.88 -8.38 -18.01
N GLN A 446 19.14 -7.94 -18.12
CA GLN A 446 19.70 -6.96 -17.20
C GLN A 446 19.02 -5.59 -17.34
N GLU A 447 18.74 -5.16 -18.58
CA GLU A 447 18.01 -3.92 -18.84
C GLU A 447 16.59 -3.99 -18.27
N ALA A 448 15.86 -5.11 -18.46
CA ALA A 448 14.52 -5.29 -17.90
C ALA A 448 14.51 -5.15 -16.36
N ILE A 449 15.47 -5.77 -15.66
CA ILE A 449 15.59 -5.68 -14.19
C ILE A 449 15.86 -4.23 -13.73
N LEU A 450 16.69 -3.49 -14.46
CA LEU A 450 17.00 -2.09 -14.12
C LEU A 450 15.77 -1.19 -14.29
N LEU A 451 15.04 -1.35 -15.40
CA LEU A 451 13.84 -0.55 -15.69
C LEU A 451 12.70 -0.85 -14.71
N GLU A 452 12.48 -2.11 -14.32
CA GLU A 452 11.49 -2.46 -13.30
C GLU A 452 11.86 -1.91 -11.91
N ARG A 453 13.15 -1.89 -11.56
CA ARG A 453 13.62 -1.25 -10.30
C ARG A 453 13.37 0.27 -10.33
N GLU A 454 13.69 0.93 -11.45
CA GLU A 454 13.40 2.35 -11.62
C GLU A 454 11.91 2.64 -11.52
N ALA A 455 11.07 1.82 -12.17
CA ALA A 455 9.62 1.96 -12.09
C ALA A 455 9.09 1.76 -10.66
N LEU A 456 9.68 0.82 -9.91
CA LEU A 456 9.31 0.57 -8.51
C LEU A 456 9.75 1.71 -7.56
N ASP A 457 10.92 2.30 -7.79
CA ASP A 457 11.46 3.42 -7.01
C ASP A 457 10.65 4.71 -7.22
N LEU A 458 10.10 4.90 -8.43
CA LEU A 458 9.24 6.03 -8.78
C LEU A 458 7.82 5.93 -8.19
N ARG A 459 7.41 4.75 -7.67
CA ARG A 459 6.08 4.52 -7.09
C ARG A 459 6.10 4.59 -5.57
N SER A 460 5.21 5.42 -5.00
CA SER A 460 4.95 5.47 -3.56
C SER A 460 4.49 4.09 -3.03
N PRO A 461 4.80 3.72 -1.77
CA PRO A 461 4.22 2.55 -1.11
C PRO A 461 2.69 2.49 -1.12
N SER A 462 2.03 3.66 -1.22
CA SER A 462 0.57 3.78 -1.28
C SER A 462 -0.02 3.68 -2.70
N ASP A 463 0.80 3.56 -3.75
CA ASP A 463 0.32 3.47 -5.13
C ASP A 463 -0.37 2.11 -5.36
N PRO A 464 -1.67 2.09 -5.75
CA PRO A 464 -2.40 0.84 -6.05
C PRO A 464 -1.72 -0.05 -7.10
N GLN A 465 -0.97 0.55 -8.03
CA GLN A 465 -0.26 -0.15 -9.10
C GLN A 465 1.18 -0.56 -8.71
N ARG A 466 1.63 -0.27 -7.49
CA ARG A 466 2.91 -0.80 -6.96
C ARG A 466 2.93 -2.32 -7.02
N SER A 467 1.81 -2.97 -6.67
CA SER A 467 1.65 -4.42 -6.72
C SER A 467 2.05 -5.01 -8.08
N LEU A 468 1.69 -4.35 -9.20
CA LEU A 468 2.01 -4.81 -10.55
C LEU A 468 3.51 -4.74 -10.85
N SER A 469 4.19 -3.67 -10.42
CA SER A 469 5.63 -3.48 -10.66
C SER A 469 6.47 -4.47 -9.84
N VAL A 470 6.02 -4.75 -8.60
CA VAL A 470 6.60 -5.80 -7.75
C VAL A 470 6.51 -7.18 -8.41
N ILE A 471 5.35 -7.51 -9.00
CA ILE A 471 5.13 -8.80 -9.70
C ILE A 471 6.02 -8.89 -10.95
N ASN A 472 6.09 -7.83 -11.75
CA ASN A 472 6.83 -7.83 -13.00
C ASN A 472 8.36 -7.88 -12.79
N LEU A 473 8.87 -7.42 -11.64
CA LEU A 473 10.28 -7.53 -11.28
C LEU A 473 10.70 -8.94 -10.81
N ALA A 474 9.81 -9.70 -10.19
CA ALA A 474 10.14 -11.01 -9.61
C ALA A 474 10.55 -12.05 -10.67
N ALA A 475 9.84 -12.13 -11.79
CA ALA A 475 10.11 -13.10 -12.85
C ALA A 475 11.49 -12.92 -13.53
N PRO A 476 11.91 -11.69 -13.92
CA PRO A 476 13.27 -11.43 -14.39
C PRO A 476 14.37 -11.79 -13.38
N LEU A 477 14.16 -11.53 -12.08
CA LEU A 477 15.13 -11.90 -11.04
C LEU A 477 15.27 -13.42 -10.91
N PHE A 478 14.15 -14.15 -10.92
CA PHE A 478 14.15 -15.61 -10.91
C PHE A 478 14.87 -16.18 -12.14
N ALA A 479 14.59 -15.67 -13.33
CA ALA A 479 15.27 -16.09 -14.56
C ALA A 479 16.79 -15.82 -14.52
N ARG A 480 17.22 -14.71 -13.91
CA ARG A 480 18.66 -14.43 -13.70
C ARG A 480 19.29 -15.41 -12.70
N PHE A 481 18.56 -15.78 -11.66
CA PHE A 481 18.98 -16.86 -10.75
C PHE A 481 19.16 -18.19 -11.49
N GLU A 482 18.20 -18.60 -12.33
CA GLU A 482 18.32 -19.87 -13.08
C GLU A 482 19.55 -19.91 -13.99
N LEU A 483 19.91 -18.78 -14.61
CA LEU A 483 21.06 -18.69 -15.50
C LEU A 483 22.41 -18.52 -14.78
N ALA A 484 22.46 -17.69 -13.73
CA ALA A 484 23.71 -17.25 -13.12
C ALA A 484 23.95 -17.85 -11.72
N GLY A 485 22.94 -18.46 -11.09
CA GLY A 485 23.00 -19.02 -9.74
C GLY A 485 23.09 -17.97 -8.63
N CYS A 486 22.66 -16.73 -8.87
CA CYS A 486 22.72 -15.65 -7.89
C CYS A 486 21.63 -15.81 -6.81
N PHE A 487 22.00 -16.30 -5.63
CA PHE A 487 21.05 -16.55 -4.54
C PHE A 487 20.35 -15.29 -4.02
N GLN A 488 21.00 -14.11 -4.12
CA GLN A 488 20.37 -12.85 -3.74
C GLN A 488 19.15 -12.54 -4.62
N ASP A 489 19.21 -12.87 -5.91
CA ASP A 489 18.09 -12.64 -6.82
C ASP A 489 16.88 -13.53 -6.49
N LEU A 490 17.13 -14.75 -6.01
CA LEU A 490 16.08 -15.66 -5.54
C LEU A 490 15.43 -15.15 -4.24
N GLU A 491 16.23 -14.65 -3.29
CA GLU A 491 15.72 -14.08 -2.04
C GLU A 491 14.94 -12.78 -2.28
N ASP A 492 15.44 -11.92 -3.17
CA ASP A 492 14.77 -10.70 -3.62
C ASP A 492 13.44 -11.05 -4.32
N ALA A 493 13.43 -12.04 -5.22
CA ALA A 493 12.20 -12.50 -5.90
C ALA A 493 11.15 -13.01 -4.90
N ILE A 494 11.54 -13.87 -3.93
CA ILE A 494 10.65 -14.37 -2.87
C ILE A 494 10.10 -13.21 -2.02
N SER A 495 10.95 -12.23 -1.67
CA SER A 495 10.52 -11.06 -0.90
C SER A 495 9.50 -10.23 -1.66
N LEU A 496 9.73 -9.96 -2.94
CA LEU A 496 8.82 -9.22 -3.80
C LEU A 496 7.49 -9.97 -3.99
N GLU A 497 7.53 -11.28 -4.22
CA GLU A 497 6.31 -12.09 -4.35
C GLU A 497 5.49 -12.13 -3.04
N ARG A 498 6.15 -12.11 -1.88
CA ARG A 498 5.48 -11.94 -0.57
C ARG A 498 4.85 -10.57 -0.42
N GLU A 499 5.56 -9.50 -0.77
CA GLU A 499 5.02 -8.13 -0.77
C GLU A 499 3.79 -8.04 -1.69
N ALA A 500 3.84 -8.62 -2.88
CA ALA A 500 2.71 -8.65 -3.82
C ALA A 500 1.47 -9.36 -3.23
N LEU A 501 1.66 -10.38 -2.39
CA LEU A 501 0.59 -11.09 -1.70
C LEU A 501 0.01 -10.28 -0.54
N GLU A 502 0.86 -9.64 0.26
CA GLU A 502 0.42 -8.79 1.37
C GLU A 502 -0.39 -7.59 0.87
N LEU A 503 0.07 -6.96 -0.23
CA LEU A 503 -0.67 -5.88 -0.90
C LEU A 503 -2.03 -6.33 -1.45
N ARG A 504 -2.24 -7.64 -1.69
CA ARG A 504 -3.51 -8.22 -2.16
C ARG A 504 -4.39 -8.76 -1.02
N ALA A 505 -3.89 -8.85 0.21
CA ALA A 505 -4.52 -9.59 1.31
C ALA A 505 -5.60 -8.84 2.10
N GLU A 506 -6.10 -7.68 1.65
CA GLU A 506 -7.34 -7.11 2.20
C GLU A 506 -8.57 -7.59 1.38
N PRO A 507 -9.36 -8.54 1.90
CA PRO A 507 -10.58 -8.96 1.26
C PRO A 507 -11.67 -7.96 1.61
N HIS A 508 -11.86 -6.91 0.80
CA HIS A 508 -13.15 -6.24 0.79
C HIS A 508 -14.12 -7.12 -0.03
N PRO A 509 -15.31 -7.47 0.50
CA PRO A 509 -16.25 -8.38 -0.14
C PRO A 509 -16.76 -7.91 -1.52
N ASP A 510 -16.60 -6.61 -1.83
CA ASP A 510 -16.91 -6.02 -3.14
C ASP A 510 -15.67 -5.64 -3.98
N ARG A 511 -14.44 -5.89 -3.50
CA ARG A 511 -13.19 -5.80 -4.31
C ARG A 511 -12.98 -7.02 -5.21
N SER A 512 -14.05 -7.76 -5.52
CA SER A 512 -13.95 -8.83 -6.51
C SER A 512 -13.69 -8.20 -7.88
N SER A 513 -12.51 -8.54 -8.43
CA SER A 513 -12.04 -8.45 -9.83
C SER A 513 -11.20 -7.27 -10.34
N SER A 514 -11.16 -6.08 -9.72
CA SER A 514 -10.39 -4.95 -10.30
C SER A 514 -8.86 -5.02 -10.14
N LEU A 515 -8.33 -6.02 -9.43
CA LEU A 515 -6.90 -6.37 -9.40
C LEU A 515 -6.63 -7.75 -10.03
N GLN A 516 -7.47 -8.19 -10.98
CA GLN A 516 -7.08 -9.15 -12.03
C GLN A 516 -6.13 -8.49 -13.06
N LEU A 517 -5.18 -7.68 -12.59
CA LEU A 517 -4.06 -7.21 -13.40
C LEU A 517 -3.15 -8.41 -13.68
N GLY A 518 -3.31 -8.95 -14.88
CA GLY A 518 -2.47 -9.97 -15.48
C GLY A 518 -2.81 -11.39 -15.06
N ASN A 519 -3.07 -12.23 -16.06
CA ASN A 519 -3.01 -13.70 -16.00
C ASN A 519 -1.59 -14.21 -15.62
N VAL A 520 -0.97 -13.67 -14.57
CA VAL A 520 0.29 -14.18 -14.01
C VAL A 520 -0.07 -15.03 -12.80
N PRO A 521 0.11 -16.36 -12.87
CA PRO A 521 -0.10 -17.24 -11.74
C PRO A 521 1.03 -17.03 -10.72
N LEU A 522 0.92 -15.96 -9.92
CA LEU A 522 1.79 -15.66 -8.76
C LEU A 522 1.97 -16.87 -7.85
N GLY A 523 0.95 -17.73 -7.78
CA GLY A 523 0.99 -18.99 -7.05
C GLY A 523 2.11 -19.94 -7.50
N SER A 524 2.40 -19.98 -8.81
CA SER A 524 3.37 -20.93 -9.37
C SER A 524 4.81 -20.47 -9.22
N GLY A 525 5.13 -19.20 -9.51
CA GLY A 525 6.50 -18.66 -9.44
C GLY A 525 7.10 -18.71 -8.02
N LEU A 526 6.30 -18.39 -7.00
CA LEU A 526 6.72 -18.48 -5.61
C LEU A 526 6.90 -19.92 -5.14
N ALA A 527 6.01 -20.82 -5.56
CA ALA A 527 6.14 -22.24 -5.27
C ALA A 527 7.39 -22.85 -5.93
N ASP A 528 7.69 -22.46 -7.17
CA ASP A 528 8.89 -22.87 -7.91
C ASP A 528 10.17 -22.31 -7.25
N SER A 529 10.11 -21.07 -6.75
CA SER A 529 11.19 -20.43 -6.00
C SER A 529 11.51 -21.15 -4.69
N PHE A 530 10.48 -21.50 -3.89
CA PHE A 530 10.67 -22.27 -2.67
C PHE A 530 11.19 -23.69 -2.93
N LEU A 531 10.67 -24.35 -3.97
CA LEU A 531 11.14 -25.69 -4.34
C LEU A 531 12.59 -25.67 -4.80
N SER A 532 12.97 -24.68 -5.63
CA SER A 532 14.36 -24.47 -6.07
C SER A 532 15.28 -24.15 -4.89
N CYS A 533 14.79 -23.39 -3.90
CA CYS A 533 15.52 -23.11 -2.67
C CYS A 533 15.75 -24.39 -1.85
N PHE A 534 14.71 -25.23 -1.69
CA PHE A 534 14.83 -26.52 -1.02
C PHE A 534 15.82 -27.46 -1.72
N GLU A 535 15.73 -27.62 -3.05
CA GLU A 535 16.63 -28.50 -3.81
C GLU A 535 18.11 -28.10 -3.68
N ARG A 536 18.40 -26.81 -3.49
CA ARG A 536 19.76 -26.27 -3.41
C ARG A 536 20.30 -26.14 -1.99
N LYS A 537 19.48 -25.65 -1.05
CA LYS A 537 19.89 -25.40 0.36
C LYS A 537 19.57 -26.57 1.29
N GLY A 538 18.57 -27.39 0.95
CA GLY A 538 18.07 -28.47 1.82
C GLY A 538 17.34 -27.98 3.08
N ASP A 539 16.94 -26.70 3.16
CA ASP A 539 16.17 -26.20 4.30
C ASP A 539 14.72 -26.69 4.20
N TYR A 540 14.34 -27.54 5.14
CA TYR A 540 13.03 -28.15 5.19
C TYR A 540 11.88 -27.14 5.39
N ARG A 541 12.19 -25.94 5.91
CA ARG A 541 11.19 -24.86 6.05
C ARG A 541 10.67 -24.40 4.70
N ASP A 542 11.53 -24.29 3.70
CA ASP A 542 11.16 -23.87 2.35
C ASP A 542 10.20 -24.89 1.70
N LEU A 543 10.41 -26.18 1.97
CA LEU A 543 9.51 -27.25 1.52
C LEU A 543 8.12 -27.16 2.19
N GLU A 544 8.05 -26.88 3.49
CA GLU A 544 6.78 -26.70 4.19
C GLU A 544 6.06 -25.41 3.76
N GLU A 545 6.80 -24.34 3.48
CA GLU A 545 6.23 -23.11 2.91
C GLU A 545 5.68 -23.35 1.49
N CYS A 546 6.41 -24.06 0.63
CA CYS A 546 5.92 -24.47 -0.69
C CYS A 546 4.60 -25.25 -0.61
N ILE A 547 4.50 -26.24 0.30
CA ILE A 547 3.29 -27.05 0.49
C ILE A 547 2.12 -26.20 1.01
N SER A 548 2.37 -25.40 2.06
CA SER A 548 1.38 -24.51 2.66
C SER A 548 0.82 -23.52 1.65
N PHE A 549 1.70 -22.95 0.83
CA PHE A 549 1.35 -21.94 -0.15
C PHE A 549 0.54 -22.52 -1.32
N ASN A 550 0.98 -23.62 -1.92
CA ASN A 550 0.22 -24.27 -3.00
C ASN A 550 -1.18 -24.69 -2.55
N ARG A 551 -1.35 -25.17 -1.31
CA ARG A 551 -2.67 -25.50 -0.76
C ARG A 551 -3.57 -24.27 -0.66
N LYS A 552 -3.07 -23.17 -0.08
CA LYS A 552 -3.82 -21.91 -0.01
C LYS A 552 -4.16 -21.36 -1.39
N ALA A 553 -3.24 -21.45 -2.35
CA ALA A 553 -3.48 -21.00 -3.72
C ALA A 553 -4.59 -21.82 -4.42
N LEU A 554 -4.66 -23.12 -4.17
CA LEU A 554 -5.71 -24.00 -4.69
C LEU A 554 -7.08 -23.81 -4.00
N GLU A 555 -7.12 -23.28 -2.78
CA GLU A 555 -8.36 -22.93 -2.07
C GLU A 555 -9.02 -21.66 -2.64
N LEU A 556 -8.30 -20.83 -3.39
CA LEU A 556 -8.85 -19.63 -4.03
C LEU A 556 -9.75 -20.02 -5.21
N SER A 557 -10.99 -19.54 -5.21
CA SER A 557 -12.11 -20.07 -6.01
C SER A 557 -12.05 -19.82 -7.53
N ASN A 558 -10.98 -19.24 -8.08
CA ASN A 558 -10.87 -18.86 -9.50
C ASN A 558 -9.45 -19.03 -10.08
N VAL A 559 -8.80 -20.18 -9.88
CA VAL A 559 -7.50 -20.47 -10.51
C VAL A 559 -7.69 -20.90 -11.98
N PRO A 560 -7.06 -20.23 -12.96
CA PRO A 560 -7.08 -20.66 -14.36
C PRO A 560 -6.59 -22.11 -14.53
N HIS A 561 -7.13 -22.84 -15.51
CA HIS A 561 -6.79 -24.27 -15.70
C HIS A 561 -5.29 -24.54 -15.81
N ASP A 562 -4.54 -23.72 -16.53
CA ASP A 562 -3.08 -23.90 -16.69
C ASP A 562 -2.31 -23.64 -15.39
N ALA A 563 -2.69 -22.61 -14.65
CA ALA A 563 -2.13 -22.28 -13.35
C ALA A 563 -2.40 -23.38 -12.32
N ALA A 564 -3.61 -23.94 -12.34
CA ALA A 564 -3.97 -25.07 -11.50
C ALA A 564 -3.06 -26.26 -11.76
N ILE A 565 -2.77 -26.60 -13.02
CA ILE A 565 -1.89 -27.73 -13.35
C ILE A 565 -0.48 -27.55 -12.75
N SER A 566 0.09 -26.35 -12.83
CA SER A 566 1.40 -26.06 -12.23
C SER A 566 1.37 -26.17 -10.71
N LEU A 567 0.37 -25.58 -10.05
CA LEU A 567 0.20 -25.67 -8.59
C LEU A 567 0.03 -27.12 -8.10
N HIS A 568 -0.82 -27.91 -8.77
CA HIS A 568 -1.00 -29.33 -8.44
C HIS A 568 0.30 -30.12 -8.62
N SER A 569 1.08 -29.79 -9.66
CA SER A 569 2.33 -30.47 -10.00
C SER A 569 3.41 -30.17 -8.97
N ASN A 570 3.57 -28.91 -8.58
CA ASN A 570 4.52 -28.44 -7.56
C ASN A 570 4.18 -28.99 -6.18
N LEU A 571 2.89 -28.96 -5.80
CA LEU A 571 2.43 -29.55 -4.54
C LEU A 571 2.69 -31.05 -4.49
N ALA A 572 2.37 -31.79 -5.55
CA ALA A 572 2.57 -33.23 -5.58
C ALA A 572 4.05 -33.63 -5.51
N LEU A 573 4.93 -32.86 -6.16
CA LEU A 573 6.38 -33.05 -6.05
C LEU A 573 6.89 -32.77 -4.63
N ALA A 574 6.48 -31.66 -4.03
CA ALA A 574 6.85 -31.30 -2.66
C ALA A 574 6.37 -32.35 -1.63
N LEU A 575 5.14 -32.87 -1.79
CA LEU A 575 4.60 -33.95 -0.96
C LEU A 575 5.36 -35.27 -1.15
N SER A 576 5.74 -35.62 -2.37
CA SER A 576 6.56 -36.81 -2.66
C SER A 576 7.94 -36.71 -1.98
N ILE A 577 8.59 -35.56 -2.06
CA ILE A 577 9.87 -35.29 -1.38
C ILE A 577 9.71 -35.44 0.14
N ARG A 578 8.69 -34.79 0.74
CA ARG A 578 8.42 -34.92 2.17
C ARG A 578 8.14 -36.36 2.59
N CYS A 579 7.45 -37.13 1.75
CA CYS A 579 7.20 -38.55 2.00
C CYS A 579 8.52 -39.34 2.04
N LYS A 580 9.44 -39.08 1.11
CA LYS A 580 10.77 -39.73 1.07
C LYS A 580 11.58 -39.52 2.35
N ASP A 581 11.55 -38.30 2.88
CA ASP A 581 12.30 -37.97 4.10
C ASP A 581 11.61 -38.42 5.40
N LYS A 582 10.29 -38.24 5.52
CA LYS A 582 9.54 -38.47 6.78
C LYS A 582 8.73 -39.77 6.83
N GLY A 583 8.57 -40.48 5.71
CA GLY A 583 7.79 -41.72 5.60
C GLY A 583 6.27 -41.54 5.78
N SER A 584 5.72 -40.37 5.43
CA SER A 584 4.30 -40.05 5.62
C SER A 584 3.43 -40.66 4.51
N ILE A 585 2.65 -41.70 4.83
CA ILE A 585 1.73 -42.36 3.87
C ILE A 585 0.65 -41.40 3.37
N LYS A 586 0.20 -40.45 4.19
CA LYS A 586 -0.84 -39.48 3.80
C LYS A 586 -0.37 -38.56 2.67
N ASP A 587 0.90 -38.16 2.70
CA ASP A 587 1.45 -37.23 1.70
C ASP A 587 1.54 -37.89 0.32
N ILE A 588 1.90 -39.18 0.26
CA ILE A 588 1.94 -39.89 -1.04
C ILE A 588 0.53 -40.24 -1.55
N GLU A 589 -0.44 -40.47 -0.67
CA GLU A 589 -1.85 -40.63 -1.07
C GLU A 589 -2.42 -39.34 -1.68
N GLU A 590 -2.09 -38.18 -1.08
CA GLU A 590 -2.45 -36.87 -1.61
C GLU A 590 -1.73 -36.57 -2.93
N ALA A 591 -0.43 -36.83 -3.04
CA ALA A 591 0.33 -36.66 -4.29
C ALA A 591 -0.30 -37.45 -5.45
N VAL A 592 -0.62 -38.74 -5.24
CA VAL A 592 -1.29 -39.57 -6.25
C VAL A 592 -2.65 -38.98 -6.67
N LEU A 593 -3.41 -38.42 -5.72
CA LEU A 593 -4.70 -37.80 -6.02
C LEU A 593 -4.53 -36.54 -6.89
N LEU A 594 -3.56 -35.69 -6.55
CA LEU A 594 -3.22 -34.49 -7.34
C LEU A 594 -2.75 -34.86 -8.76
N GLN A 595 -1.92 -35.90 -8.92
CA GLN A 595 -1.52 -36.38 -10.25
C GLN A 595 -2.70 -36.92 -11.07
N ARG A 596 -3.69 -37.57 -10.44
CA ARG A 596 -4.92 -38.00 -11.14
C ARG A 596 -5.74 -36.81 -11.62
N GLN A 597 -5.87 -35.76 -10.80
CA GLN A 597 -6.55 -34.53 -11.19
C GLN A 597 -5.86 -33.85 -12.38
N ILE A 598 -4.52 -33.80 -12.41
CA ILE A 598 -3.76 -33.26 -13.56
C ILE A 598 -4.03 -34.10 -14.83
N LEU A 599 -4.17 -35.42 -14.70
CA LEU A 599 -4.44 -36.31 -15.83
C LEU A 599 -5.84 -36.08 -16.42
N GLU A 600 -6.84 -35.78 -15.58
CA GLU A 600 -8.18 -35.39 -16.04
C GLU A 600 -8.15 -34.07 -16.82
N LEU A 601 -7.29 -33.14 -16.41
CA LEU A 601 -7.07 -31.85 -17.09
C LEU A 601 -6.25 -31.98 -18.39
N ARG A 602 -5.49 -33.06 -18.57
CA ARG A 602 -4.65 -33.31 -19.76
C ARG A 602 -5.11 -34.59 -20.49
N PRO A 603 -6.11 -34.53 -21.38
CA PRO A 603 -6.57 -35.70 -22.14
C PRO A 603 -5.47 -36.25 -23.08
N GLU A 604 -5.67 -37.45 -23.64
CA GLU A 604 -4.66 -38.17 -24.45
C GLU A 604 -4.10 -37.37 -25.65
N ALA A 605 -4.88 -36.42 -26.17
CA ALA A 605 -4.46 -35.55 -27.27
C ALA A 605 -3.45 -34.45 -26.85
N HIS A 606 -3.23 -34.25 -25.55
CA HIS A 606 -2.38 -33.19 -25.04
C HIS A 606 -0.88 -33.55 -25.21
N PRO A 607 -0.01 -32.65 -25.72
CA PRO A 607 1.41 -32.94 -25.98
C PRO A 607 2.19 -33.47 -24.76
N ARG A 608 1.83 -32.98 -23.55
CA ARG A 608 2.43 -33.40 -22.27
C ARG A 608 1.67 -34.52 -21.54
N HIS A 609 0.73 -35.22 -22.19
CA HIS A 609 0.00 -36.32 -21.57
C HIS A 609 0.96 -37.46 -21.15
N SER A 610 1.92 -37.80 -22.01
CA SER A 610 2.88 -38.89 -21.75
C SER A 610 3.78 -38.65 -20.52
N SER A 611 4.06 -37.38 -20.17
CA SER A 611 4.81 -37.01 -18.96
C SER A 611 3.95 -37.10 -17.71
N THR A 612 2.72 -36.59 -17.75
CA THR A 612 1.79 -36.70 -16.62
C THR A 612 1.50 -38.17 -16.26
N VAL A 613 1.33 -39.04 -17.26
CA VAL A 613 1.20 -40.50 -17.05
C VAL A 613 2.44 -41.09 -16.38
N CYS A 614 3.63 -40.65 -16.78
CA CYS A 614 4.90 -41.08 -16.19
C CYS A 614 5.04 -40.62 -14.73
N ASP A 615 4.62 -39.40 -14.40
CA ASP A 615 4.73 -38.85 -13.05
C ASP A 615 3.71 -39.49 -12.09
N LEU A 616 2.49 -39.78 -12.56
CA LEU A 616 1.53 -40.59 -11.80
C LEU A 616 2.09 -41.99 -11.50
N ALA A 617 2.74 -42.64 -12.48
CA ALA A 617 3.33 -43.95 -12.28
C ALA A 617 4.48 -43.93 -11.25
N LYS A 618 5.30 -42.86 -11.22
CA LYS A 618 6.31 -42.67 -10.16
C LYS A 618 5.67 -42.56 -8.78
N SER A 619 4.65 -41.71 -8.62
CA SER A 619 3.94 -41.55 -7.34
C SER A 619 3.28 -42.86 -6.87
N LEU A 620 2.75 -43.69 -7.79
CA LEU A 620 2.23 -45.03 -7.47
C LEU A 620 3.33 -46.02 -7.08
N CYS A 621 4.49 -45.97 -7.75
CA CYS A 621 5.65 -46.78 -7.39
C CYS A 621 6.16 -46.43 -5.99
N ASP A 622 6.28 -45.14 -5.68
CA ASP A 622 6.66 -44.63 -4.36
C ASP A 622 5.62 -45.08 -3.31
N ARG A 623 4.31 -44.97 -3.59
CA ARG A 623 3.26 -45.45 -2.67
C ARG A 623 3.34 -46.95 -2.39
N TYR A 624 3.67 -47.75 -3.40
CA TYR A 624 3.90 -49.19 -3.24
C TYR A 624 5.06 -49.47 -2.28
N GLU A 625 6.17 -48.72 -2.33
CA GLU A 625 7.30 -48.93 -1.41
C GLU A 625 6.90 -48.77 0.07
N TYR A 626 5.98 -47.84 0.36
CA TYR A 626 5.52 -47.58 1.73
C TYR A 626 4.36 -48.49 2.17
N LYS A 627 3.43 -48.82 1.27
CA LYS A 627 2.18 -49.52 1.61
C LYS A 627 2.21 -51.02 1.28
N GLY A 628 3.06 -51.43 0.33
CA GLY A 628 3.13 -52.80 -0.17
C GLY A 628 1.89 -53.26 -0.97
N ASP A 629 1.06 -52.33 -1.47
CA ASP A 629 -0.13 -52.66 -2.26
C ASP A 629 0.25 -53.03 -3.70
N LEU A 630 0.10 -54.30 -4.05
CA LEU A 630 0.41 -54.81 -5.38
C LEU A 630 -0.44 -54.17 -6.50
N ASN A 631 -1.64 -53.66 -6.20
CA ASN A 631 -2.46 -53.02 -7.23
C ASN A 631 -1.80 -51.75 -7.75
N ASP A 632 -1.10 -51.01 -6.88
CA ASP A 632 -0.35 -49.81 -7.25
C ASP A 632 0.81 -50.16 -8.17
N LEU A 633 1.49 -51.27 -7.90
CA LEU A 633 2.59 -51.74 -8.74
C LEU A 633 2.10 -52.23 -10.11
N HIS A 634 0.95 -52.91 -10.16
CA HIS A 634 0.32 -53.32 -11.43
C HIS A 634 -0.14 -52.11 -12.25
N GLU A 635 -0.79 -51.13 -11.62
CA GLU A 635 -1.20 -49.89 -12.28
C GLU A 635 0.02 -49.09 -12.78
N CYS A 636 1.06 -48.97 -11.96
CA CYS A 636 2.34 -48.35 -12.33
C CYS A 636 2.95 -48.96 -13.59
N ILE A 637 3.05 -50.30 -13.67
CA ILE A 637 3.58 -51.01 -14.85
C ILE A 637 2.70 -50.76 -16.09
N ALA A 638 1.38 -50.77 -15.94
CA ALA A 638 0.47 -50.49 -17.05
C ALA A 638 0.62 -49.06 -17.59
N LEU A 639 0.69 -48.07 -16.70
CA LEU A 639 0.90 -46.65 -17.05
C LEU A 639 2.27 -46.41 -17.68
N LEU A 640 3.33 -47.06 -17.20
CA LEU A 640 4.67 -46.94 -17.79
C LEU A 640 4.74 -47.57 -19.19
N ARG A 641 4.04 -48.68 -19.44
CA ARG A 641 3.88 -49.25 -20.78
C ARG A 641 3.11 -48.32 -21.72
N GLN A 642 2.05 -47.67 -21.23
CA GLN A 642 1.32 -46.65 -21.99
C GLN A 642 2.23 -45.45 -22.31
N SER A 643 2.96 -44.92 -21.32
CA SER A 643 3.91 -43.82 -21.51
C SER A 643 5.00 -44.17 -22.54
N LEU A 644 5.49 -45.41 -22.53
CA LEU A 644 6.49 -45.88 -23.50
C LEU A 644 5.93 -46.00 -24.92
N ALA A 645 4.66 -46.43 -25.07
CA ALA A 645 3.97 -46.49 -26.37
C ALA A 645 3.74 -45.08 -26.97
N LEU A 646 3.49 -44.09 -26.10
CA LEU A 646 3.33 -42.69 -26.49
C LEU A 646 4.66 -41.98 -26.81
N ARG A 647 5.81 -42.60 -26.54
CA ARG A 647 7.16 -42.04 -26.76
C ARG A 647 7.99 -42.89 -27.73
N PRO A 648 7.64 -42.95 -29.04
CA PRO A 648 8.38 -43.74 -30.03
C PRO A 648 9.81 -43.21 -30.25
N GLU A 649 10.71 -44.03 -30.80
CA GLU A 649 12.05 -43.54 -31.15
C GLU A 649 12.02 -42.63 -32.39
N PRO A 650 12.77 -41.50 -32.41
CA PRO A 650 13.53 -40.89 -31.31
C PRO A 650 12.68 -39.91 -30.48
N HIS A 651 12.54 -40.15 -29.17
CA HIS A 651 11.89 -39.22 -28.24
C HIS A 651 12.83 -38.93 -27.06
N PRO A 652 13.07 -37.65 -26.70
CA PRO A 652 14.05 -37.26 -25.68
C PRO A 652 13.77 -37.92 -24.32
N ASP A 653 12.51 -37.91 -23.86
CA ASP A 653 12.17 -38.47 -22.54
C ASP A 653 11.92 -40.00 -22.52
N ARG A 654 12.16 -40.71 -23.63
CA ARG A 654 11.89 -42.16 -23.71
C ARG A 654 12.71 -42.95 -22.70
N HIS A 655 13.95 -42.54 -22.44
CA HIS A 655 14.82 -43.18 -21.44
C HIS A 655 14.20 -43.18 -20.03
N SER A 656 13.39 -42.17 -19.70
CA SER A 656 12.76 -42.03 -18.39
C SER A 656 11.72 -43.13 -18.20
N SER A 657 10.83 -43.33 -19.17
CA SER A 657 9.83 -44.41 -19.14
C SER A 657 10.48 -45.79 -19.10
N LEU A 658 11.56 -46.01 -19.86
CA LEU A 658 12.32 -47.27 -19.87
C LEU A 658 12.91 -47.59 -18.49
N THR A 659 13.55 -46.61 -17.85
CA THR A 659 14.22 -46.78 -16.55
C THR A 659 13.21 -47.07 -15.43
N HIS A 660 12.11 -46.32 -15.39
CA HIS A 660 11.09 -46.51 -14.35
C HIS A 660 10.31 -47.82 -14.55
N LEU A 661 10.06 -48.25 -15.80
CA LEU A 661 9.43 -49.55 -16.08
C LEU A 661 10.33 -50.70 -15.64
N ALA A 662 11.62 -50.63 -15.96
CA ALA A 662 12.61 -51.62 -15.53
C ALA A 662 12.68 -51.74 -14.00
N LEU A 663 12.61 -50.61 -13.28
CA LEU A 663 12.59 -50.58 -11.83
C LEU A 663 11.30 -51.19 -11.25
N ALA A 664 10.14 -50.87 -11.80
CA ALA A 664 8.86 -51.41 -11.35
C ALA A 664 8.79 -52.93 -11.53
N LEU A 665 9.27 -53.46 -12.67
CA LEU A 665 9.38 -54.90 -12.92
C LEU A 665 10.34 -55.58 -11.94
N LEU A 666 11.50 -54.96 -11.67
CA LEU A 666 12.46 -55.47 -10.69
C LEU A 666 11.86 -55.55 -9.27
N LYS A 667 11.06 -54.55 -8.88
CA LYS A 667 10.33 -54.55 -7.60
C LYS A 667 9.23 -55.61 -7.55
N ARG A 668 8.56 -55.88 -8.66
CA ARG A 668 7.54 -56.94 -8.75
C ARG A 668 8.16 -58.33 -8.63
N TYR A 669 9.31 -58.55 -9.28
CA TYR A 669 10.13 -59.74 -9.11
C TYR A 669 10.50 -60.00 -7.64
N ASP A 670 10.97 -58.95 -6.94
CA ASP A 670 11.39 -59.05 -5.54
C ASP A 670 10.23 -59.43 -4.59
N TRP A 671 9.03 -58.97 -4.89
CA TRP A 671 7.84 -59.24 -4.08
C TRP A 671 7.25 -60.62 -4.37
N LEU A 672 7.13 -61.00 -5.65
CA LEU A 672 6.55 -62.28 -6.07
C LEU A 672 7.49 -63.47 -5.82
N LYS A 673 8.78 -63.22 -5.55
CA LYS A 673 9.82 -64.24 -5.36
C LYS A 673 9.79 -65.28 -6.49
N GLU A 674 10.34 -64.92 -7.66
CA GLU A 674 10.75 -65.82 -8.79
C GLU A 674 9.97 -65.70 -10.14
N ASP A 675 9.39 -64.55 -10.52
CA ASP A 675 9.00 -64.35 -11.94
C ASP A 675 10.22 -63.95 -12.79
N ILE A 676 10.90 -64.94 -13.34
CA ILE A 676 12.13 -64.77 -14.15
C ILE A 676 11.88 -63.85 -15.35
N ALA A 677 10.66 -63.82 -15.91
CA ALA A 677 10.34 -62.99 -17.08
C ALA A 677 10.43 -61.50 -16.77
N ASP A 678 10.04 -61.07 -15.57
CA ASP A 678 10.15 -59.68 -15.13
C ASP A 678 11.60 -59.22 -14.97
N LEU A 679 12.47 -60.13 -14.50
CA LEU A 679 13.89 -59.85 -14.34
C LEU A 679 14.60 -59.76 -15.71
N GLU A 680 14.26 -60.63 -16.66
CA GLU A 680 14.75 -60.56 -18.04
C GLU A 680 14.29 -59.27 -18.75
N GLU A 681 13.01 -58.92 -18.63
CA GLU A 681 12.45 -57.70 -19.20
C GLU A 681 13.12 -56.46 -18.59
N SER A 682 13.31 -56.44 -17.26
CA SER A 682 14.01 -55.35 -16.56
C SER A 682 15.45 -55.15 -17.07
N ILE A 683 16.22 -56.23 -17.22
CA ILE A 683 17.60 -56.19 -17.76
C ILE A 683 17.63 -55.62 -19.17
N SER A 684 16.73 -56.07 -20.05
CA SER A 684 16.63 -55.57 -21.43
C SER A 684 16.28 -54.09 -21.49
N LEU A 685 15.33 -53.64 -20.66
CA LEU A 685 14.91 -52.24 -20.60
C LEU A 685 16.00 -51.31 -20.06
N TYR A 686 16.78 -51.73 -19.07
CA TYR A 686 17.94 -50.96 -18.61
C TYR A 686 19.03 -50.84 -19.69
N GLN A 687 19.29 -51.92 -20.45
CA GLN A 687 20.21 -51.87 -21.58
C GLN A 687 19.75 -50.88 -22.66
N GLN A 688 18.47 -50.89 -23.00
CA GLN A 688 17.87 -49.94 -23.95
C GLN A 688 17.91 -48.50 -23.44
N SER A 689 17.67 -48.26 -22.14
CA SER A 689 17.77 -46.92 -21.56
C SER A 689 19.21 -46.38 -21.65
N LEU A 690 20.19 -47.22 -21.30
CA LEU A 690 21.61 -46.86 -21.28
C LEU A 690 22.24 -46.72 -22.69
N SER A 691 21.65 -47.32 -23.73
CA SER A 691 22.09 -47.10 -25.12
C SER A 691 21.64 -45.76 -25.67
N VAL A 692 20.52 -45.21 -25.17
CA VAL A 692 19.97 -43.91 -25.55
C VAL A 692 20.58 -42.77 -24.73
N LEU A 693 20.97 -43.04 -23.47
CA LEU A 693 21.53 -42.03 -22.56
C LEU A 693 23.01 -41.73 -22.85
N PRO A 694 23.41 -40.47 -23.11
CA PRO A 694 24.81 -40.07 -23.17
C PRO A 694 25.56 -40.35 -21.85
N PRO A 695 26.88 -40.60 -21.86
CA PRO A 695 27.68 -40.81 -20.65
C PRO A 695 27.55 -39.69 -19.60
N SER A 696 27.38 -38.44 -20.04
CA SER A 696 27.27 -37.25 -19.19
C SER A 696 25.86 -37.00 -18.63
N HIS A 697 24.86 -37.82 -18.96
CA HIS A 697 23.48 -37.55 -18.57
C HIS A 697 23.23 -37.89 -17.09
N PRO A 698 22.65 -36.98 -16.27
CA PRO A 698 22.52 -37.15 -14.82
C PRO A 698 21.76 -38.43 -14.41
N ASN A 699 20.69 -38.77 -15.14
CA ASN A 699 19.90 -39.98 -14.87
C ASN A 699 20.61 -41.31 -15.20
N ARG A 700 21.79 -41.28 -15.83
CA ARG A 700 22.55 -42.49 -16.18
C ARG A 700 23.09 -43.19 -14.93
N PHE A 701 23.48 -42.44 -13.90
CA PHE A 701 24.03 -42.99 -12.66
C PHE A 701 23.02 -43.91 -11.95
N ALA A 702 21.80 -43.42 -11.73
CA ALA A 702 20.73 -44.19 -11.09
C ALA A 702 20.35 -45.44 -11.92
N ALA A 703 20.30 -45.31 -13.25
CA ALA A 703 20.04 -46.43 -14.16
C ALA A 703 21.14 -47.50 -14.09
N LEU A 704 22.42 -47.11 -14.04
CA LEU A 704 23.55 -48.05 -13.89
C LEU A 704 23.50 -48.80 -12.57
N GLY A 705 23.19 -48.11 -11.47
CA GLY A 705 23.07 -48.73 -10.13
C GLY A 705 21.96 -49.78 -10.08
N HIS A 706 20.75 -49.44 -10.55
CA HIS A 706 19.64 -50.40 -10.58
C HIS A 706 19.87 -51.53 -11.58
N PHE A 707 20.53 -51.25 -12.70
CA PHE A 707 20.92 -52.28 -13.67
C PHE A 707 21.93 -53.27 -13.08
N ALA A 708 22.90 -52.77 -12.29
CA ALA A 708 23.85 -53.61 -11.57
C ALA A 708 23.13 -54.53 -10.56
N VAL A 709 22.13 -54.01 -9.84
CA VAL A 709 21.29 -54.81 -8.93
C VAL A 709 20.50 -55.88 -9.68
N ALA A 710 19.91 -55.56 -10.83
CA ALA A 710 19.18 -56.53 -11.65
C ALA A 710 20.12 -57.66 -12.14
N ARG A 711 21.32 -57.32 -12.64
CA ARG A 711 22.33 -58.31 -13.07
C ARG A 711 22.88 -59.15 -11.90
N TRP A 712 23.05 -58.55 -10.73
CA TRP A 712 23.44 -59.28 -9.52
C TRP A 712 22.35 -60.27 -9.08
N LYS A 713 21.07 -59.88 -9.13
CA LYS A 713 19.95 -60.79 -8.87
C LYS A 713 19.88 -61.91 -9.91
N TRP A 714 20.17 -61.63 -11.17
CA TRP A 714 20.28 -62.64 -12.21
C TRP A 714 21.39 -63.67 -11.91
N PHE A 715 22.56 -63.20 -11.48
CA PHE A 715 23.64 -64.07 -11.00
C PHE A 715 23.21 -64.99 -9.86
N LEU A 716 22.42 -64.51 -8.89
CA LEU A 716 21.92 -65.35 -7.79
C LEU A 716 21.05 -66.53 -8.28
N ILE A 717 20.44 -66.41 -9.46
CA ILE A 717 19.63 -67.46 -10.09
C ILE A 717 20.49 -68.32 -11.02
N SER A 718 21.29 -67.71 -11.89
CA SER A 718 22.07 -68.40 -12.93
C SER A 718 23.28 -69.15 -12.36
N GLY A 719 23.88 -68.63 -11.30
CA GLY A 719 25.14 -69.11 -10.74
C GLY A 719 26.36 -68.89 -11.63
N ASP A 720 26.23 -68.12 -12.73
CA ASP A 720 27.28 -67.89 -13.71
C ASP A 720 28.23 -66.76 -13.29
N GLN A 721 29.52 -67.06 -13.26
CA GLN A 721 30.55 -66.10 -12.87
C GLN A 721 30.64 -64.90 -13.83
N GLU A 722 30.30 -65.08 -15.11
CA GLU A 722 30.28 -63.98 -16.08
C GLU A 722 29.22 -62.92 -15.75
N ASP A 723 28.09 -63.33 -15.16
CA ASP A 723 27.02 -62.42 -14.73
C ASP A 723 27.42 -61.63 -13.48
N LEU A 724 28.17 -62.26 -12.56
CA LEU A 724 28.73 -61.58 -11.39
C LEU A 724 29.77 -60.53 -11.80
N ASP A 725 30.67 -60.87 -12.72
CA ASP A 725 31.68 -59.93 -13.23
C ASP A 725 31.04 -58.76 -13.97
N ALA A 726 29.99 -59.00 -14.75
CA ALA A 726 29.20 -57.95 -15.40
C ALA A 726 28.51 -57.02 -14.38
N ALA A 727 27.92 -57.57 -13.31
CA ALA A 727 27.31 -56.77 -12.24
C ALA A 727 28.36 -55.93 -11.48
N LEU A 728 29.50 -56.52 -11.13
CA LEU A 728 30.60 -55.81 -10.46
C LEU A 728 31.18 -54.70 -11.33
N LYS A 729 31.29 -54.91 -12.65
CA LYS A 729 31.71 -53.86 -13.59
C LYS A 729 30.73 -52.69 -13.59
N LEU A 730 29.42 -52.97 -13.56
CA LEU A 730 28.39 -51.93 -13.49
C LEU A 730 28.35 -51.21 -12.13
N PHE A 731 28.65 -51.88 -11.02
CA PHE A 731 28.81 -51.23 -9.72
C PHE A 731 30.07 -50.34 -9.63
N ARG A 732 31.11 -50.63 -10.43
CA ARG A 732 32.37 -49.86 -10.49
C ARG A 732 32.38 -48.75 -11.52
N ALA A 733 31.57 -48.85 -12.57
CA ALA A 733 31.43 -47.80 -13.60
C ALA A 733 31.14 -46.38 -13.04
N PRO A 734 30.31 -46.20 -12.00
CA PRO A 734 30.05 -44.88 -11.43
C PRO A 734 31.27 -44.25 -10.74
N SER A 735 32.18 -45.08 -10.23
CA SER A 735 33.43 -44.61 -9.60
C SER A 735 34.54 -44.29 -10.59
N GLU A 736 34.53 -44.88 -11.79
CA GLU A 736 35.53 -44.59 -12.84
C GLU A 736 35.16 -43.35 -13.67
N ASP A 737 33.86 -43.13 -13.95
CA ASP A 737 33.40 -41.92 -14.66
C ASP A 737 33.49 -40.66 -13.78
N SER A 738 33.38 -40.80 -12.45
CA SER A 738 33.63 -39.72 -11.48
C SER A 738 35.09 -39.25 -11.44
N LEU A 739 36.05 -40.03 -11.96
CA LEU A 739 37.48 -39.68 -12.01
C LEU A 739 37.90 -39.04 -13.34
N VAL A 740 37.01 -38.99 -14.33
CA VAL A 740 37.33 -38.49 -15.69
C VAL A 740 36.51 -37.23 -16.06
N ALA A 741 35.47 -36.89 -15.29
CA ALA A 741 34.59 -35.76 -15.58
C ALA A 741 34.87 -34.47 -14.76
N GLU A 742 35.93 -34.41 -13.95
CA GLU A 742 36.36 -33.17 -13.29
C GLU A 742 37.83 -32.89 -13.64
N HIS A 743 38.05 -31.79 -14.39
CA HIS A 743 39.08 -30.76 -14.14
C HIS A 743 39.30 -29.90 -15.40
N LYS A 744 38.42 -28.92 -15.61
CA LYS A 744 38.83 -27.56 -15.99
C LYS A 744 37.88 -26.52 -15.41
N GLY A 745 38.24 -26.02 -14.24
CA GLY A 745 37.84 -24.70 -13.76
C GLY A 745 36.87 -24.74 -12.58
N LEU A 746 37.44 -24.46 -11.40
CA LEU A 746 36.78 -24.14 -10.11
C LEU A 746 36.27 -25.35 -9.32
N GLU A 747 37.18 -25.95 -8.54
CA GLU A 747 36.81 -26.77 -7.38
C GLU A 747 36.01 -25.89 -6.40
N CYS A 748 34.74 -26.21 -6.20
CA CYS A 748 34.00 -25.74 -5.04
C CYS A 748 34.41 -26.67 -3.88
N PRO A 749 35.10 -26.17 -2.82
CA PRO A 749 35.56 -27.05 -1.76
C PRO A 749 34.34 -27.66 -1.06
N SER A 750 34.42 -28.93 -0.66
CA SER A 750 33.33 -29.60 0.07
C SER A 750 32.89 -28.76 1.27
N PRO A 751 31.62 -28.81 1.73
CA PRO A 751 31.19 -28.07 2.92
C PRO A 751 32.08 -28.32 4.14
N GLN A 752 32.67 -29.52 4.22
CA GLN A 752 33.64 -29.89 5.23
C GLN A 752 35.00 -29.19 5.02
N ALA A 753 35.49 -29.07 3.78
CA ALA A 753 36.70 -28.32 3.45
C ALA A 753 36.52 -26.80 3.62
N LEU A 754 35.34 -26.25 3.25
CA LEU A 754 35.01 -24.85 3.49
C LEU A 754 34.85 -24.54 4.98
N CYS A 755 34.23 -25.43 5.77
CA CYS A 755 34.21 -25.32 7.22
C CYS A 755 35.62 -25.40 7.81
N GLN A 756 36.46 -26.33 7.35
CA GLN A 756 37.87 -26.41 7.77
C GLN A 756 38.67 -25.17 7.38
N GLN A 757 38.43 -24.60 6.20
CA GLN A 757 39.08 -23.39 5.73
C GLN A 757 38.60 -22.16 6.50
N ARG A 758 37.30 -22.04 6.77
CA ARG A 758 36.72 -21.02 7.66
C ARG A 758 37.31 -21.14 9.06
N ASP A 759 37.33 -22.34 9.62
CA ASP A 759 37.84 -22.60 10.97
C ASP A 759 39.35 -22.29 11.04
N ALA A 760 40.12 -22.64 10.00
CA ALA A 760 41.53 -22.28 9.88
C ALA A 760 41.75 -20.75 9.78
N ILE A 761 40.92 -20.03 9.04
CA ILE A 761 40.96 -18.56 8.95
C ILE A 761 40.57 -17.92 10.28
N ILE A 762 39.53 -18.42 10.94
CA ILE A 762 39.13 -17.95 12.28
C ILE A 762 40.27 -18.19 13.28
N ASP A 763 40.94 -19.34 13.21
CA ASP A 763 42.09 -19.63 14.05
C ASP A 763 43.27 -18.70 13.74
N GLU A 764 43.55 -18.41 12.47
CA GLU A 764 44.57 -17.45 12.05
C GLU A 764 44.28 -16.04 12.60
N ILE A 765 43.02 -15.57 12.48
CA ILE A 765 42.59 -14.29 13.03
C ILE A 765 42.76 -14.28 14.55
N ARG A 766 42.42 -15.37 15.24
CA ARG A 766 42.61 -15.49 16.70
C ARG A 766 44.07 -15.50 17.14
N GLN A 767 45.01 -15.85 16.27
CA GLN A 767 46.45 -15.69 16.56
C GLN A 767 46.93 -14.24 16.47
N LEU A 768 46.17 -13.33 15.84
CA LEU A 768 46.52 -11.92 15.76
C LEU A 768 46.37 -11.23 17.13
N GLN A 769 47.30 -10.32 17.44
CA GLN A 769 47.28 -9.58 18.70
C GLN A 769 46.02 -8.71 18.79
N GLY A 770 45.16 -9.00 19.77
CA GLY A 770 43.88 -8.29 19.99
C GLY A 770 42.63 -9.03 19.50
N PHE A 771 42.77 -10.11 18.72
CA PHE A 771 41.66 -10.84 18.09
C PHE A 771 41.43 -12.24 18.66
N LYS A 772 42.02 -12.55 19.83
CA LYS A 772 41.98 -13.89 20.46
C LYS A 772 40.56 -14.43 20.70
N ASP A 773 39.58 -13.54 20.83
CA ASP A 773 38.18 -13.86 21.07
C ASP A 773 37.28 -13.63 19.83
N PHE A 774 37.87 -13.47 18.63
CA PHE A 774 37.13 -13.20 17.40
C PHE A 774 36.11 -14.30 17.07
N LEU A 775 34.85 -13.91 16.81
CA LEU A 775 33.68 -14.79 16.62
C LEU A 775 33.47 -15.83 17.74
N SER A 776 34.09 -15.64 18.90
CA SER A 776 33.78 -16.42 20.10
C SER A 776 32.63 -15.76 20.85
N PRO A 777 31.77 -16.53 21.52
CA PRO A 777 30.85 -15.97 22.51
C PRO A 777 31.65 -15.12 23.51
N PRO A 778 31.14 -13.94 23.91
CA PRO A 778 31.82 -13.13 24.91
C PRO A 778 32.03 -13.97 26.19
N SER A 779 33.25 -13.93 26.72
CA SER A 779 33.56 -14.74 27.90
C SER A 779 32.66 -14.35 29.09
N THR A 780 32.37 -15.30 29.97
CA THR A 780 31.60 -15.02 31.19
C THR A 780 32.27 -13.94 32.04
N ALA A 781 33.61 -13.89 32.06
CA ALA A 781 34.38 -12.84 32.71
C ALA A 781 34.19 -11.46 32.04
N PHE A 782 33.97 -11.41 30.72
CA PHE A 782 33.64 -10.20 30.00
C PHE A 782 32.20 -9.76 30.29
N LEU A 783 31.21 -10.65 30.16
CA LEU A 783 29.80 -10.34 30.41
C LEU A 783 29.51 -9.92 31.86
N LYS A 784 30.24 -10.46 32.83
CA LYS A 784 30.15 -10.03 34.24
C LYS A 784 30.46 -8.54 34.43
N LYS A 785 31.21 -7.91 33.52
CA LYS A 785 31.47 -6.46 33.55
C LYS A 785 30.21 -5.62 33.29
N ALA A 786 29.19 -6.18 32.66
CA ALA A 786 27.92 -5.50 32.38
C ALA A 786 27.22 -5.02 33.67
N ALA A 787 27.39 -5.77 34.76
CA ALA A 787 26.78 -5.45 36.05
C ALA A 787 27.55 -4.37 36.86
N HIS A 788 28.58 -3.75 36.29
CA HIS A 788 29.37 -2.72 37.00
C HIS A 788 28.50 -1.52 37.45
N ASN A 789 27.49 -1.15 36.67
CA ASN A 789 26.62 0.01 36.91
C ASN A 789 25.23 -0.38 37.44
N GLY A 790 25.17 -1.48 38.19
CA GLY A 790 23.95 -2.04 38.78
C GLY A 790 23.65 -3.46 38.30
N PRO A 791 22.85 -4.24 39.04
CA PRO A 791 22.56 -5.62 38.68
C PRO A 791 21.76 -5.70 37.36
N VAL A 792 22.02 -6.77 36.59
CA VAL A 792 21.34 -7.07 35.32
C VAL A 792 20.41 -8.27 35.50
N ILE A 793 19.14 -8.08 35.20
CA ILE A 793 18.07 -9.05 35.41
C ILE A 793 17.57 -9.57 34.08
N PHE A 794 17.86 -10.83 33.78
CA PHE A 794 17.37 -11.53 32.60
C PHE A 794 16.01 -12.14 32.90
N LEU A 795 14.95 -11.68 32.24
CA LEU A 795 13.64 -12.32 32.33
C LEU A 795 13.50 -13.35 31.22
N ILE A 796 13.44 -14.62 31.60
CA ILE A 796 13.48 -15.76 30.70
C ILE A 796 12.15 -16.51 30.79
N THR A 797 11.67 -16.96 29.64
CA THR A 797 10.42 -17.69 29.54
C THR A 797 10.54 -18.87 28.60
N SER A 798 9.86 -19.97 28.95
CA SER A 798 9.72 -21.16 28.12
C SER A 798 8.35 -21.78 28.37
N MET A 799 7.95 -22.76 27.55
CA MET A 799 6.73 -23.53 27.79
C MET A 799 6.73 -24.30 29.11
N TYR A 800 7.88 -24.41 29.80
CA TYR A 800 8.02 -25.10 31.08
C TYR A 800 7.98 -24.17 32.29
N GLY A 801 8.03 -22.85 32.10
CA GLY A 801 8.05 -21.90 33.21
C GLY A 801 8.69 -20.56 32.86
N CYS A 802 8.59 -19.62 33.80
CA CYS A 802 9.22 -18.31 33.73
C CYS A 802 10.17 -18.13 34.92
N ASP A 803 11.38 -17.64 34.64
CA ASP A 803 12.46 -17.49 35.60
C ASP A 803 13.21 -16.18 35.38
N ALA A 804 13.85 -15.67 36.43
CA ALA A 804 14.79 -14.57 36.33
C ALA A 804 16.21 -15.03 36.69
N LEU A 805 17.19 -14.59 35.91
CA LEU A 805 18.61 -14.69 36.29
C LEU A 805 19.09 -13.29 36.66
N VAL A 806 19.65 -13.13 37.85
CA VAL A 806 20.12 -11.86 38.40
C VAL A 806 21.64 -11.90 38.42
N LEU A 807 22.27 -11.09 37.58
CA LEU A 807 23.71 -10.86 37.58
C LEU A 807 24.02 -9.67 38.50
N ASN A 808 24.56 -9.96 39.68
CA ASN A 808 24.88 -8.98 40.71
C ASN A 808 26.14 -8.16 40.36
N GLU A 809 26.31 -7.02 41.04
CA GLU A 809 27.47 -6.10 40.86
C GLU A 809 28.83 -6.79 41.12
N ASP A 810 28.86 -7.84 41.95
CA ASP A 810 30.03 -8.67 42.23
C ASP A 810 30.33 -9.73 41.15
N GLY A 811 29.49 -9.79 40.10
CA GLY A 811 29.56 -10.76 39.02
C GLY A 811 29.04 -12.15 39.39
N CYS A 812 28.36 -12.32 40.53
CA CYS A 812 27.64 -13.55 40.87
C CYS A 812 26.30 -13.60 40.12
N LEU A 813 25.96 -14.79 39.60
CA LEU A 813 24.68 -15.04 38.94
C LEU A 813 23.78 -15.81 39.90
N GLU A 814 22.63 -15.24 40.22
CA GLU A 814 21.61 -15.82 41.09
C GLU A 814 20.35 -16.13 40.29
N HIS A 815 19.67 -17.22 40.63
CA HIS A 815 18.42 -17.61 39.99
C HIS A 815 17.24 -17.26 40.91
N THR A 816 16.26 -16.57 40.36
CA THR A 816 15.02 -16.19 41.03
C THR A 816 13.84 -16.81 40.28
N PRO A 817 13.14 -17.82 40.84
CA PRO A 817 11.95 -18.37 40.21
C PRO A 817 10.82 -17.34 40.23
N LEU A 818 10.17 -17.14 39.08
CA LEU A 818 9.02 -16.24 38.98
C LEU A 818 7.73 -16.98 39.28
N LEU A 819 6.76 -16.25 39.84
CA LEU A 819 5.50 -16.86 40.25
C LEU A 819 4.49 -16.97 39.10
N ILE A 820 4.79 -16.40 37.93
CA ILE A 820 3.96 -16.45 36.72
C ILE A 820 4.30 -17.65 35.80
N GLN A 821 3.28 -18.20 35.13
CA GLN A 821 3.42 -19.26 34.13
C GLN A 821 3.33 -18.71 32.71
N TYR A 822 3.84 -19.45 31.72
CA TYR A 822 3.87 -19.01 30.32
C TYR A 822 2.48 -18.61 29.79
N ASP A 823 1.46 -19.41 30.03
CA ASP A 823 0.10 -19.11 29.54
C ASP A 823 -0.44 -17.80 30.15
N ALA A 824 -0.30 -17.61 31.46
CA ALA A 824 -0.71 -16.39 32.13
C ALA A 824 0.07 -15.16 31.61
N LEU A 825 1.36 -15.32 31.31
CA LEU A 825 2.20 -14.28 30.73
C LEU A 825 1.73 -13.86 29.33
N ILE A 826 1.36 -14.82 28.48
CA ILE A 826 0.80 -14.56 27.15
C ILE A 826 -0.54 -13.82 27.24
N HIS A 827 -1.38 -14.18 28.22
CA HIS A 827 -2.64 -13.47 28.45
C HIS A 827 -2.42 -12.04 28.93
N LEU A 828 -1.50 -11.82 29.88
CA LEU A 828 -1.13 -10.46 30.31
C LEU A 828 -0.62 -9.61 29.14
N LYS A 829 0.20 -10.18 28.26
CA LYS A 829 0.65 -9.48 27.03
C LYS A 829 -0.54 -9.03 26.19
N LYS A 830 -1.51 -9.92 25.92
CA LYS A 830 -2.70 -9.59 25.13
C LYS A 830 -3.53 -8.46 25.77
N VAL A 831 -3.73 -8.54 27.09
CA VAL A 831 -4.47 -7.52 27.84
C VAL A 831 -3.77 -6.16 27.77
N VAL A 832 -2.45 -6.11 28.00
CA VAL A 832 -1.67 -4.86 27.89
C VAL A 832 -1.75 -4.27 26.48
N GLN A 833 -1.64 -5.10 25.44
CA GLN A 833 -1.74 -4.65 24.05
C GLN A 833 -3.10 -4.06 23.71
N GLN A 834 -4.19 -4.65 24.22
CA GLN A 834 -5.54 -4.11 24.01
C GLN A 834 -5.80 -2.83 24.80
N LEU A 835 -5.37 -2.77 26.06
CA LEU A 835 -5.48 -1.57 26.89
C LEU A 835 -4.69 -0.40 26.28
N ALA A 836 -3.50 -0.67 25.73
CA ALA A 836 -2.69 0.33 25.02
C ALA A 836 -3.37 0.90 23.76
N GLN A 837 -4.31 0.16 23.17
CA GLN A 837 -5.10 0.60 21.99
C GLN A 837 -6.41 1.29 22.39
N GLY A 838 -6.65 1.54 23.68
CA GLY A 838 -7.88 2.19 24.16
C GLY A 838 -9.11 1.27 24.19
N HIS A 839 -8.94 -0.04 24.00
CA HIS A 839 -10.05 -1.00 24.06
C HIS A 839 -10.41 -1.34 25.51
N TYR A 840 -11.71 -1.47 25.80
CA TYR A 840 -12.19 -1.98 27.09
C TYR A 840 -11.92 -3.49 27.20
N ALA A 841 -11.17 -3.90 28.23
CA ALA A 841 -11.00 -5.31 28.57
C ALA A 841 -12.29 -5.86 29.21
N SER A 842 -12.87 -6.93 28.66
CA SER A 842 -14.05 -7.55 29.27
C SER A 842 -13.69 -8.20 30.63
N LEU A 843 -14.63 -8.19 31.57
CA LEU A 843 -14.47 -8.81 32.89
C LEU A 843 -14.14 -10.33 32.79
N ASP A 844 -14.57 -10.97 31.69
CA ASP A 844 -14.28 -12.38 31.37
C ASP A 844 -12.80 -12.59 31.00
N MET A 845 -12.16 -11.66 30.30
CA MET A 845 -10.72 -11.76 29.99
C MET A 845 -9.83 -11.56 31.22
N ILE A 846 -10.24 -10.68 32.14
CA ILE A 846 -9.55 -10.45 33.41
C ILE A 846 -9.69 -11.65 34.34
N THR A 847 -10.83 -12.33 34.32
CA THR A 847 -11.07 -13.53 35.14
C THR A 847 -10.36 -14.77 34.60
N ASP A 848 -10.14 -14.91 33.28
CA ASP A 848 -9.42 -16.03 32.68
C ASP A 848 -7.92 -16.11 33.04
N VAL A 849 -7.27 -14.98 33.30
CA VAL A 849 -5.90 -14.94 33.84
C VAL A 849 -5.81 -15.65 35.20
N ALA A 850 -6.89 -15.58 36.01
CA ALA A 850 -6.97 -16.24 37.31
C ALA A 850 -7.44 -17.71 37.24
N SER A 851 -8.03 -18.14 36.12
CA SER A 851 -8.55 -19.50 35.89
C SER A 851 -7.47 -20.53 35.55
N SER A 852 -6.34 -20.10 34.99
CA SER A 852 -5.28 -20.98 34.46
C SER A 852 -4.43 -21.69 35.52
N ARG A 853 -4.65 -21.41 36.80
CA ARG A 853 -4.11 -22.17 37.94
C ARG A 853 -5.26 -22.74 38.76
N GLY A 854 -5.29 -24.06 38.95
CA GLY A 854 -6.20 -24.75 39.86
C GLY A 854 -6.07 -24.38 41.36
N GLU A 855 -5.48 -23.23 41.70
CA GLU A 855 -5.35 -22.68 43.05
C GLU A 855 -5.78 -21.20 43.07
N GLY A 856 -7.10 -20.99 42.97
CA GLY A 856 -7.71 -19.67 43.07
C GLY A 856 -7.73 -19.17 44.52
N THR A 857 -6.88 -18.21 44.87
CA THR A 857 -7.14 -17.26 45.98
C THR A 857 -6.33 -15.96 45.89
N ARG A 858 -5.06 -15.97 45.47
CA ARG A 858 -4.20 -14.76 45.53
C ARG A 858 -4.44 -13.73 44.41
N LEU A 859 -4.53 -14.15 43.13
CA LEU A 859 -4.80 -13.25 42.00
C LEU A 859 -6.22 -12.66 42.04
N LYS A 860 -7.24 -13.46 42.43
CA LYS A 860 -8.63 -12.98 42.60
C LYS A 860 -8.76 -11.84 43.63
N ALA A 861 -7.86 -11.76 44.60
CA ALA A 861 -7.88 -10.71 45.62
C ALA A 861 -7.24 -9.39 45.15
N HIS A 862 -6.32 -9.44 44.19
CA HIS A 862 -5.59 -8.25 43.68
C HIS A 862 -6.23 -7.67 42.41
N LEU A 863 -7.07 -8.44 41.71
CA LEU A 863 -7.85 -8.02 40.53
C LEU A 863 -9.26 -7.49 40.89
N LYS A 864 -9.59 -7.37 42.18
CA LYS A 864 -10.80 -6.67 42.65
C LYS A 864 -10.42 -5.22 42.98
N PRO A 865 -11.05 -4.21 42.34
CA PRO A 865 -10.87 -2.82 42.75
C PRO A 865 -11.24 -2.65 44.23
N PRO A 866 -10.48 -1.88 45.03
CA PRO A 866 -10.84 -1.62 46.40
C PRO A 866 -12.11 -0.74 46.45
N GLY A 867 -13.26 -1.35 46.77
CA GLY A 867 -14.46 -0.61 47.20
C GLY A 867 -15.75 -0.74 46.36
N THR A 868 -15.81 -1.59 45.32
CA THR A 868 -17.03 -1.73 44.51
C THR A 868 -17.84 -2.98 44.87
N ASP A 869 -18.75 -2.85 45.82
CA ASP A 869 -19.96 -3.68 45.93
C ASP A 869 -21.04 -3.08 44.98
N SER A 870 -20.84 -3.09 43.66
CA SER A 870 -21.89 -2.72 42.68
C SER A 870 -21.49 -3.06 41.24
N GLU A 871 -22.49 -3.33 40.41
CA GLU A 871 -22.49 -3.66 38.97
C GLU A 871 -21.94 -2.55 38.04
N SER A 872 -20.76 -1.99 38.31
CA SER A 872 -20.10 -0.99 37.44
C SER A 872 -18.92 -1.59 36.66
N ILE A 873 -18.85 -1.29 35.36
CA ILE A 873 -17.78 -1.71 34.45
C ILE A 873 -16.46 -1.05 34.91
N PRO A 874 -15.36 -1.79 35.14
CA PRO A 874 -14.07 -1.21 35.53
C PRO A 874 -13.54 -0.28 34.42
N SER A 875 -12.96 0.86 34.82
CA SER A 875 -12.31 1.78 33.87
C SER A 875 -11.02 1.17 33.29
N VAL A 876 -10.53 1.73 32.19
CA VAL A 876 -9.23 1.35 31.59
C VAL A 876 -8.09 1.49 32.61
N ASP A 877 -8.13 2.54 33.42
CA ASP A 877 -7.13 2.78 34.49
C ASP A 877 -7.19 1.71 35.59
N ASP A 878 -8.38 1.28 36.00
CA ASP A 878 -8.54 0.21 37.00
C ASP A 878 -7.99 -1.13 36.50
N ALA A 879 -8.23 -1.42 35.21
CA ALA A 879 -7.69 -2.61 34.55
C ALA A 879 -6.15 -2.55 34.46
N PHE A 880 -5.59 -1.38 34.12
CA PHE A 880 -4.15 -1.19 34.04
C PHE A 880 -3.47 -1.30 35.42
N GLN A 881 -4.04 -0.70 36.47
CA GLN A 881 -3.55 -0.84 37.84
C GLN A 881 -3.53 -2.31 38.30
N SER A 882 -4.54 -3.08 37.91
CA SER A 882 -4.61 -4.52 38.23
C SER A 882 -3.50 -5.33 37.54
N VAL A 883 -3.15 -4.97 36.29
CA VAL A 883 -2.00 -5.55 35.58
C VAL A 883 -0.70 -5.20 36.30
N LEU A 884 -0.49 -3.93 36.66
CA LEU A 884 0.73 -3.48 37.35
C LEU A 884 0.90 -4.15 38.73
N ALA A 885 -0.20 -4.34 39.47
CA ALA A 885 -0.19 -5.08 40.73
C ALA A 885 0.17 -6.56 40.54
N THR A 886 -0.25 -7.16 39.43
CA THR A 886 0.11 -8.53 39.06
C THR A 886 1.60 -8.63 38.71
N LEU A 887 2.12 -7.73 37.87
CA LEU A 887 3.55 -7.67 37.56
C LEU A 887 4.40 -7.46 38.82
N TRP A 888 3.93 -6.62 39.76
CA TRP A 888 4.59 -6.42 41.04
C TRP A 888 4.69 -7.72 41.82
N THR A 889 3.56 -8.38 42.05
CA THR A 889 3.48 -9.53 42.95
C THR A 889 4.19 -10.75 42.37
N GLU A 890 4.03 -10.99 41.07
CA GLU A 890 4.44 -12.25 40.45
C GLU A 890 5.84 -12.21 39.82
N ILE A 891 6.34 -11.02 39.47
CA ILE A 891 7.62 -10.87 38.77
C ILE A 891 8.58 -10.00 39.57
N VAL A 892 8.20 -8.76 39.87
CA VAL A 892 9.17 -7.75 40.36
C VAL A 892 9.49 -7.93 41.84
N LYS A 893 8.51 -8.19 42.69
CA LYS A 893 8.70 -8.35 44.14
C LYS A 893 9.64 -9.52 44.51
N PRO A 894 9.55 -10.71 43.89
CA PRO A 894 10.56 -11.77 44.09
C PRO A 894 11.99 -11.30 43.79
N ILE A 895 12.17 -10.51 42.73
CA ILE A 895 13.49 -10.02 42.31
C ILE A 895 14.03 -8.96 43.27
N ILE A 896 13.16 -8.05 43.75
CA ILE A 896 13.51 -7.07 44.79
C ILE A 896 13.92 -7.76 46.09
N GLN A 897 13.27 -8.87 46.44
CA GLN A 897 13.62 -9.68 47.61
C GLN A 897 14.97 -10.39 47.43
N THR A 898 15.24 -10.97 46.25
CA THR A 898 16.55 -11.55 45.92
C THR A 898 17.67 -10.52 46.01
N LEU A 899 17.46 -9.32 45.46
CA LEU A 899 18.42 -8.22 45.52
C LEU A 899 18.52 -7.55 46.91
N ALA A 900 17.69 -7.96 47.87
CA ALA A 900 17.59 -7.40 49.21
C ALA A 900 17.46 -5.86 49.23
N LEU A 901 16.72 -5.29 48.27
CA LEU A 901 16.52 -3.84 48.16
C LEU A 901 15.48 -3.36 49.18
N ALA A 902 15.74 -2.19 49.76
CA ALA A 902 14.85 -1.50 50.69
C ALA A 902 14.37 -0.17 50.09
N LYS A 903 13.23 0.34 50.55
CA LYS A 903 12.72 1.64 50.11
C LYS A 903 13.71 2.76 50.44
N THR A 904 13.99 3.62 49.48
CA THR A 904 14.97 4.71 49.62
C THR A 904 14.63 5.89 48.72
N ASP A 905 14.94 7.11 49.16
CA ASP A 905 14.83 8.33 48.36
C ASP A 905 15.95 8.45 47.30
N SER A 906 16.95 7.55 47.36
CA SER A 906 18.09 7.48 46.43
C SER A 906 18.30 6.05 45.91
N PRO A 907 17.34 5.52 45.11
CA PRO A 907 17.38 4.15 44.64
C PRO A 907 18.56 3.87 43.70
N LYS A 908 19.10 2.65 43.78
CA LYS A 908 20.13 2.16 42.84
C LYS A 908 19.50 1.78 41.50
N ARG A 909 20.28 1.87 40.43
CA ARG A 909 19.85 1.42 39.10
C ARG A 909 19.86 -0.10 38.99
N ILE A 910 18.85 -0.65 38.32
CA ILE A 910 18.78 -2.03 37.88
C ILE A 910 18.51 -2.07 36.36
N TRP A 911 18.98 -3.12 35.70
CA TRP A 911 18.84 -3.29 34.26
C TRP A 911 17.97 -4.51 33.94
N TRP A 912 16.87 -4.31 33.22
CA TRP A 912 16.01 -5.37 32.71
C TRP A 912 16.47 -5.79 31.32
N CYS A 913 16.78 -7.07 31.16
CA CYS A 913 17.05 -7.73 29.89
C CYS A 913 15.92 -8.73 29.58
N PRO A 914 14.72 -8.26 29.20
CA PRO A 914 13.58 -9.14 28.95
C PRO A 914 13.74 -9.94 27.66
N THR A 915 13.24 -11.17 27.65
CA THR A 915 13.15 -12.00 26.43
C THR A 915 11.73 -12.46 26.17
N GLY A 916 11.38 -12.65 24.90
CA GLY A 916 10.06 -13.16 24.50
C GLY A 916 8.90 -12.24 24.93
N PRO A 917 7.78 -12.78 25.46
CA PRO A 917 6.61 -11.98 25.85
C PRO A 917 6.87 -10.90 26.91
N PHE A 918 7.94 -11.01 27.73
CA PHE A 918 8.28 -10.01 28.74
C PHE A 918 8.62 -8.63 28.15
N VAL A 919 9.07 -8.58 26.88
CA VAL A 919 9.41 -7.33 26.18
C VAL A 919 8.21 -6.39 26.05
N PHE A 920 6.99 -6.94 26.06
CA PHE A 920 5.75 -6.19 25.86
C PHE A 920 5.07 -5.77 27.18
N LEU A 921 5.70 -6.03 28.33
CA LEU A 921 5.10 -5.79 29.64
C LEU A 921 5.77 -4.62 30.35
N PRO A 922 5.01 -3.70 30.97
CA PRO A 922 5.55 -2.52 31.66
C PRO A 922 6.11 -2.87 33.04
N VAL A 923 7.11 -3.76 33.11
CA VAL A 923 7.71 -4.23 34.39
C VAL A 923 8.34 -3.09 35.20
N HIS A 924 8.75 -2.01 34.53
CA HIS A 924 9.28 -0.81 35.16
C HIS A 924 8.24 -0.04 35.99
N ALA A 925 6.95 -0.18 35.64
CA ALA A 925 5.82 0.44 36.32
C ALA A 925 5.09 -0.56 37.24
N ALA A 926 5.70 -1.71 37.53
CA ALA A 926 5.10 -2.68 38.43
C ALA A 926 4.96 -2.09 39.84
N GLY A 927 3.75 -2.09 40.37
CA GLY A 927 3.47 -1.59 41.71
C GLY A 927 2.03 -1.80 42.14
N ILE A 928 1.80 -1.69 43.44
CA ILE A 928 0.47 -1.60 44.04
C ILE A 928 0.21 -0.11 44.30
N TYR A 929 -0.59 0.49 43.43
CA TYR A 929 -1.01 1.88 43.51
C TYR A 929 -2.33 1.94 44.28
N ALA A 930 -2.30 2.35 45.55
CA ALA A 930 -3.53 2.53 46.33
C ALA A 930 -4.10 3.94 46.15
N GLY A 931 -5.43 4.08 46.17
CA GLY A 931 -6.14 5.37 46.14
C GLY A 931 -5.85 6.24 47.37
N GLU A 932 -6.37 7.48 47.35
CA GLU A 932 -5.88 8.71 48.02
C GLU A 932 -5.46 8.69 49.51
N ASP A 933 -5.62 7.60 50.25
CA ASP A 933 -5.20 7.47 51.67
C ASP A 933 -4.43 6.17 52.02
N GLY A 934 -3.95 5.39 51.04
CA GLY A 934 -3.18 4.14 51.27
C GLY A 934 -1.76 4.18 50.67
N GLY A 935 -0.74 3.75 51.43
CA GLY A 935 0.65 3.79 50.95
C GLY A 935 0.89 2.91 49.71
N SER A 936 1.48 3.49 48.67
CA SER A 936 1.88 2.78 47.45
C SER A 936 3.11 1.89 47.67
N ASP A 937 3.16 0.76 46.98
CA ASP A 937 4.31 -0.16 46.98
C ASP A 937 4.75 -0.44 45.56
N CYS A 938 5.67 0.39 45.04
CA CYS A 938 6.03 0.41 43.62
C CYS A 938 7.52 0.21 43.43
N LEU A 939 7.93 -0.31 42.27
CA LEU A 939 9.35 -0.52 41.94
C LEU A 939 10.20 0.75 42.11
N SER A 940 9.64 1.91 41.78
CA SER A 940 10.30 3.22 41.93
C SER A 940 10.73 3.54 43.36
N ASP A 941 10.10 2.94 44.38
CA ASP A 941 10.50 3.12 45.78
C ASP A 941 11.82 2.41 46.10
N TYR A 942 12.20 1.41 45.29
CA TYR A 942 13.33 0.50 45.56
C TYR A 942 14.49 0.68 44.59
N ALA A 943 14.20 0.93 43.31
CA ALA A 943 15.19 0.91 42.24
C ALA A 943 14.86 1.88 41.09
N ILE A 944 15.92 2.39 40.45
CA ILE A 944 15.83 3.08 39.15
C ILE A 944 15.80 2.00 38.07
N SER A 945 14.66 1.86 37.40
CA SER A 945 14.44 0.86 36.36
C SER A 945 15.06 1.30 35.01
N SER A 946 15.77 0.42 34.32
CA SER A 946 16.34 0.66 32.97
C SER A 946 16.31 -0.62 32.15
N TYR A 947 16.36 -0.52 30.83
CA TYR A 947 16.33 -1.68 29.92
C TYR A 947 17.66 -1.79 29.18
N CYS A 948 18.03 -3.01 28.82
CA CYS A 948 19.11 -3.30 27.88
C CYS A 948 18.69 -4.45 26.96
N SER A 949 19.07 -4.38 25.69
CA SER A 949 18.82 -5.45 24.72
C SER A 949 19.74 -6.65 24.94
N SER A 950 20.95 -6.39 25.45
CA SER A 950 21.97 -7.38 25.77
C SER A 950 22.95 -6.85 26.84
N PRO A 951 23.60 -7.72 27.64
CA PRO A 951 24.60 -7.29 28.61
C PRO A 951 25.87 -6.70 27.95
N GLN A 952 26.15 -7.03 26.68
CA GLN A 952 27.28 -6.49 25.92
C GLN A 952 27.12 -4.97 25.70
N GLU A 953 25.90 -4.50 25.52
CA GLU A 953 25.56 -3.08 25.36
C GLU A 953 26.09 -2.24 26.53
N LEU A 954 25.94 -2.74 27.75
CA LEU A 954 26.36 -2.08 28.99
C LEU A 954 27.89 -2.03 29.20
N ILE A 955 28.65 -2.78 28.40
CA ILE A 955 30.12 -2.84 28.48
C ILE A 955 30.76 -1.87 27.47
N SER A 956 30.01 -1.43 26.47
CA SER A 956 30.49 -0.54 25.41
C SER A 956 30.71 0.87 25.97
N SER A 957 31.83 1.50 25.62
CA SER A 957 32.08 2.90 26.02
C SER A 957 31.03 3.80 25.35
N CYS A 958 30.15 4.41 26.14
CA CYS A 958 29.34 5.53 25.66
C CYS A 958 30.27 6.57 25.04
N SER A 959 30.02 6.90 23.77
CA SER A 959 30.73 7.98 23.11
C SER A 959 30.39 9.28 23.84
N GLU A 960 31.40 10.11 24.16
CA GLU A 960 31.10 11.44 24.69
C GLU A 960 30.24 12.20 23.66
N PRO A 961 29.17 12.89 24.10
CA PRO A 961 28.30 13.62 23.19
C PRO A 961 29.13 14.68 22.44
N SER A 962 29.02 14.66 21.10
CA SER A 962 29.63 15.66 20.22
C SER A 962 29.17 17.09 20.60
N GLU A 963 29.98 18.11 20.29
CA GLU A 963 29.58 19.52 20.47
C GLU A 963 28.27 19.87 19.74
N ASP A 964 27.93 19.12 18.68
CA ASP A 964 26.70 19.28 17.88
C ASP A 964 25.46 18.56 18.45
N PHE A 965 25.56 17.94 19.63
CA PHE A 965 24.44 17.21 20.25
C PHE A 965 23.25 18.14 20.52
N LYS A 966 22.04 17.72 20.11
CA LYS A 966 20.76 18.40 20.31
C LYS A 966 19.74 17.45 20.95
N LEU A 967 19.32 17.74 22.18
CA LEU A 967 18.30 17.00 22.94
C LEU A 967 16.97 17.76 22.93
N LEU A 968 15.94 17.18 22.33
CA LEU A 968 14.57 17.67 22.42
C LEU A 968 13.92 17.15 23.71
N VAL A 969 13.36 18.04 24.53
CA VAL A 969 12.61 17.68 25.74
C VAL A 969 11.22 18.30 25.68
N VAL A 970 10.20 17.47 25.75
CA VAL A 970 8.79 17.89 25.70
C VAL A 970 8.14 17.57 27.04
N ILE A 971 7.53 18.57 27.67
CA ILE A 971 6.79 18.39 28.94
C ILE A 971 5.40 19.05 28.86
N GLU A 972 4.40 18.40 29.44
CA GLU A 972 3.04 18.94 29.63
C GLU A 972 2.66 18.94 31.11
N PRO A 973 3.12 19.94 31.88
CA PRO A 973 2.90 19.99 33.32
C PRO A 973 1.44 20.28 33.73
N GLU A 974 0.66 20.88 32.83
CA GLU A 974 -0.74 21.21 33.03
C GLU A 974 -1.63 20.30 32.18
N SER A 975 -2.65 19.70 32.79
CA SER A 975 -3.60 18.86 32.07
C SER A 975 -4.52 19.69 31.17
N THR A 976 -4.51 19.37 29.88
CA THR A 976 -5.35 19.95 28.82
C THR A 976 -6.74 19.27 28.75
N GLU A 977 -6.87 18.04 29.25
CA GLU A 977 -8.08 17.22 29.16
C GLU A 977 -8.96 17.23 30.42
N PRO A 978 -10.31 17.13 30.29
CA PRO A 978 -11.21 17.00 31.43
C PRO A 978 -11.00 15.65 32.16
N GLY A 979 -10.38 15.68 33.34
CA GLY A 979 -10.22 14.50 34.21
C GLY A 979 -8.77 14.05 34.43
N ALA A 980 -7.82 14.48 33.59
CA ALA A 980 -6.41 14.14 33.77
C ALA A 980 -5.74 14.98 34.87
N ARG A 981 -4.89 14.34 35.68
CA ARG A 981 -4.17 14.98 36.80
C ARG A 981 -2.94 15.75 36.28
N PRO A 982 -2.63 16.93 36.83
CA PRO A 982 -1.44 17.68 36.44
C PRO A 982 -0.15 16.92 36.79
N LEU A 983 0.91 17.13 36.01
CA LEU A 983 2.24 16.51 36.19
C LEU A 983 3.28 17.56 36.61
N PRO A 984 3.16 18.17 37.82
CA PRO A 984 3.93 19.36 38.19
C PRO A 984 5.46 19.11 38.25
N TRP A 985 5.87 17.88 38.55
CA TRP A 985 7.28 17.49 38.69
C TRP A 985 8.06 17.47 37.37
N THR A 986 7.38 17.42 36.22
CA THR A 986 8.03 17.48 34.90
C THR A 986 8.80 18.78 34.68
N LYS A 987 8.39 19.89 35.33
CA LYS A 987 9.15 21.15 35.32
C LYS A 987 10.47 21.02 36.07
N GLU A 988 10.50 20.31 37.19
CA GLU A 988 11.74 20.07 37.94
C GLU A 988 12.66 19.10 37.20
N GLU A 989 12.10 18.10 36.54
CA GLU A 989 12.87 17.19 35.67
C GLU A 989 13.53 17.93 34.52
N LEU A 990 12.82 18.87 33.88
CA LEU A 990 13.40 19.70 32.83
C LEU A 990 14.60 20.52 33.34
N GLU A 991 14.53 21.09 34.54
CA GLU A 991 15.65 21.82 35.13
C GLU A 991 16.83 20.89 35.47
N ARG A 992 16.55 19.66 35.94
CA ARG A 992 17.59 18.65 36.17
C ARG A 992 18.25 18.25 34.86
N ILE A 993 17.49 17.99 33.80
CA ILE A 993 18.03 17.68 32.47
C ILE A 993 18.89 18.84 31.96
N ARG A 994 18.39 20.08 32.08
CA ARG A 994 19.13 21.29 31.68
C ARG A 994 20.49 21.41 32.38
N SER A 995 20.61 20.94 33.62
CA SER A 995 21.89 20.95 34.36
C SER A 995 22.90 19.88 33.90
N GLN A 996 22.47 18.88 33.14
CA GLN A 996 23.28 17.75 32.68
C GLN A 996 23.66 17.84 31.19
N VAL A 997 22.97 18.68 30.41
CA VAL A 997 23.30 18.88 28.99
C VAL A 997 24.58 19.73 28.87
N PRO A 998 25.53 19.38 27.98
CA PRO A 998 26.83 20.06 27.88
C PRO A 998 26.74 21.57 27.69
N ASN A 999 25.81 22.03 26.84
CA ASN A 999 25.59 23.43 26.49
C ASN A 999 24.09 23.78 26.51
N ALA A 1000 23.73 25.02 26.87
CA ALA A 1000 22.33 25.46 26.88
C ALA A 1000 21.66 25.42 25.49
N GLU A 1001 22.44 25.61 24.41
CA GLU A 1001 21.97 25.53 23.02
C GLU A 1001 21.75 24.09 22.54
N SER A 1002 22.24 23.10 23.30
CA SER A 1002 22.06 21.68 23.02
C SER A 1002 20.73 21.14 23.54
N LEU A 1003 19.94 21.95 24.25
CA LEU A 1003 18.61 21.58 24.73
C LEU A 1003 17.54 22.36 23.96
N ILE A 1004 16.57 21.65 23.40
CA ILE A 1004 15.37 22.22 22.76
C ILE A 1004 14.18 21.91 23.68
N PRO A 1005 13.79 22.82 24.60
CA PRO A 1005 12.68 22.57 25.51
C PRO A 1005 11.34 23.01 24.92
N ARG A 1006 10.33 22.14 25.00
CA ARG A 1006 8.92 22.45 24.70
C ARG A 1006 8.07 22.22 25.94
N VAL A 1007 7.45 23.29 26.44
CA VAL A 1007 6.64 23.26 27.67
C VAL A 1007 5.20 23.62 27.30
N GLY A 1008 4.30 22.64 27.32
CA GLY A 1008 2.88 22.83 27.09
C GLY A 1008 2.17 23.47 28.28
N SER A 1009 1.08 24.18 28.00
CA SER A 1009 0.17 24.73 29.02
C SER A 1009 -1.28 24.58 28.59
N LYS A 1010 -2.22 24.73 29.52
CA LYS A 1010 -3.66 24.58 29.19
C LYS A 1010 -4.16 25.60 28.16
N ALA A 1011 -3.55 26.78 28.08
CA ALA A 1011 -3.91 27.83 27.12
C ALA A 1011 -3.15 27.73 25.79
N SER A 1012 -2.04 26.98 25.76
CA SER A 1012 -1.15 26.82 24.61
C SER A 1012 -0.48 25.45 24.71
N PRO A 1013 -1.15 24.37 24.27
CA PRO A 1013 -0.53 23.05 24.16
C PRO A 1013 0.62 23.09 23.15
N VAL A 1014 1.57 22.15 23.23
CA VAL A 1014 2.66 22.10 22.24
C VAL A 1014 2.09 21.61 20.91
N PRO A 1015 2.17 22.39 19.82
CA PRO A 1015 1.67 21.95 18.52
C PRO A 1015 2.47 20.74 18.01
N THR A 1016 1.80 19.72 17.48
CA THR A 1016 2.45 18.55 16.88
C THR A 1016 3.35 18.94 15.70
N SER A 1017 2.99 19.98 14.95
CA SER A 1017 3.82 20.55 13.88
C SER A 1017 5.18 21.03 14.36
N ASP A 1018 5.22 21.73 15.50
CA ASP A 1018 6.45 22.24 16.10
C ASP A 1018 7.36 21.10 16.57
N LEU A 1019 6.75 20.03 17.08
CA LEU A 1019 7.46 18.83 17.52
C LEU A 1019 8.13 18.13 16.34
N PHE A 1020 7.43 17.94 15.22
CA PHE A 1020 8.01 17.30 14.04
C PHE A 1020 9.20 18.09 13.47
N GLU A 1021 9.13 19.43 13.47
CA GLU A 1021 10.24 20.28 13.04
C GLU A 1021 11.45 20.23 13.98
N ASP A 1022 11.22 20.15 15.29
CA ASP A 1022 12.32 20.05 16.26
C ASP A 1022 12.92 18.65 16.35
N ILE A 1023 12.15 17.59 16.07
CA ILE A 1023 12.67 16.22 15.93
C ILE A 1023 13.72 16.17 14.81
N LYS A 1024 13.45 16.80 13.66
CA LYS A 1024 14.41 16.90 12.53
C LYS A 1024 15.72 17.60 12.91
N LYS A 1025 15.69 18.48 13.92
CA LYS A 1025 16.84 19.25 14.41
C LYS A 1025 17.54 18.56 15.61
N SER A 1026 16.95 17.51 16.15
CA SER A 1026 17.48 16.77 17.29
C SER A 1026 18.45 15.67 16.85
N THR A 1027 19.37 15.30 17.74
CA THR A 1027 20.31 14.22 17.48
C THR A 1027 19.62 12.88 17.71
N ILE A 1028 19.46 12.09 16.64
CA ILE A 1028 19.01 10.71 16.74
C ILE A 1028 20.21 9.87 17.17
N VAL A 1029 20.23 9.46 18.44
CA VAL A 1029 21.18 8.46 18.93
C VAL A 1029 20.70 7.11 18.41
N ARG A 1030 21.41 6.56 17.42
CA ARG A 1030 21.23 5.14 17.07
C ARG A 1030 21.80 4.32 18.23
N GLU A 1031 20.93 3.58 18.91
CA GLU A 1031 21.34 2.48 19.79
C GLU A 1031 22.07 1.39 19.00
#